data_AF-A0A662RZ43-F1
#
_entry.id   AF-A0A662RZ43-F1
#
_cell.length_a   1.000
_cell.length_b   1.000
_cell.length_c   1.000
_cell.angle_alpha   90.00
_cell.angle_beta   90.00
_cell.angle_gamma   90.00
#
_symmetry.space_group_name_H-M   'P 1'
#
loop_
_entity.id
_entity.type
_entity.pdbx_description
1 polymer ?
#
loop_
_entity_poly.entity_id
_entity_poly.type
_entity_poly.pdbx_seq_one_letter_code
_entity_poly.pdbx_strand_id
1 'polypeptide(L)'
;MRKGSITGPVIASKNFVMGPGASGWVALEIDPPAAVDPGQPYVIELSTGYPLVWHASVGGACNGHAITDGTSDSIDYLYRTAGLKPDLDVELNETEVTLRQGESVQVEVSLTSLYRGYGIVPIQASPDLSDKGVTIEFDDDSLNLPPGGEVKTTMTITASEDADVGDYDIGVVGTLSGYWGFVSDQADLTIHVEEAPRDFDIQISPSGMTVEAGSAATFTVEVTPVGNFDQTVHLSVTGLPEGATYSFSRTSGVPPFSSTLTIVTEVSTPEGTSLISVTGSSGGKAHVATARLTVERTVEPDFSLSVSPGSLTVPQGGVANFTVEISPVGGFSDPITVSVEGLPPDATFSITQTGAYAAVLSVRAGESVGSFVLTVTASGGGKTHTTSVTLQVTPSSTPTSTPPPGTPPQGEFDFSLQISPESVSVAPGDAVTFTVTLQSTGGTPQPVSLTVSGLPSDYSYALSPETVTPTGVATLEVRTSSTTGSFTVTVTATGGGKVKTATATLSVESGQPGVPARCVIATAAYGSEMAPQVQMLRQFRDTEVAATFAGSAFLKVFNAFYYSWSPPVARFISERPGVAAAVRVTLYPLVGILSLSEDLVEAMGGPSELSITASGVLASGLLGLSYLLVPMAAALRLTRTRIRRWWLAAAGTAAASSAVALAAGVSLTAEVLAAAGSAGLVLSTLALAPMAAIWVGLALSRKGL
;
A
#
# COMPACT_ATOMS: atom_id res chain seq x y z
N MET A 1 16.21 -30.31 -52.84
CA MET A 1 17.68 -30.10 -52.69
C MET A 1 18.05 -30.15 -51.21
N ARG A 2 18.77 -31.20 -50.76
CA ARG A 2 19.69 -31.08 -49.62
C ARG A 2 21.09 -31.13 -50.21
N LYS A 3 21.85 -30.04 -50.06
CA LYS A 3 23.28 -30.00 -50.36
C LYS A 3 23.99 -30.77 -49.24
N GLY A 4 24.43 -31.98 -49.53
CA GLY A 4 25.41 -32.72 -48.75
C GLY A 4 26.40 -33.33 -49.73
N SER A 5 27.70 -33.15 -49.50
CA SER A 5 28.71 -33.87 -50.26
C SER A 5 28.71 -35.31 -49.78
N ILE A 6 28.36 -36.24 -50.68
CA ILE A 6 28.46 -37.67 -50.40
C ILE A 6 29.92 -38.03 -50.66
N THR A 7 30.75 -38.02 -49.62
CA THR A 7 32.12 -38.54 -49.68
C THR A 7 32.10 -40.01 -49.27
N GLY A 8 32.08 -40.88 -50.27
CA GLY A 8 32.43 -42.30 -50.17
C GLY A 8 33.45 -42.66 -51.24
N PRO A 9 34.26 -43.72 -51.07
CA PRO A 9 35.19 -44.14 -52.12
C PRO A 9 34.40 -44.53 -53.37
N VAL A 10 34.77 -43.98 -54.53
CA VAL A 10 34.24 -44.44 -55.81
C VAL A 10 34.67 -45.89 -56.00
N ILE A 11 33.71 -46.81 -55.91
CA ILE A 11 34.00 -48.25 -55.82
C ILE A 11 34.29 -48.85 -57.22
N ALA A 12 33.75 -48.25 -58.29
CA ALA A 12 34.09 -48.52 -59.69
C ALA A 12 33.65 -47.34 -60.58
N SER A 13 34.37 -47.08 -61.69
CA SER A 13 33.96 -46.09 -62.70
C SER A 13 34.01 -46.69 -64.10
N LYS A 14 32.98 -46.40 -64.92
CA LYS A 14 32.89 -46.85 -66.31
C LYS A 14 32.41 -45.69 -67.17
N ASN A 15 33.19 -45.32 -68.18
CA ASN A 15 32.89 -44.20 -69.06
C ASN A 15 32.10 -44.66 -70.28
N PHE A 16 31.07 -43.90 -70.65
CA PHE A 16 30.27 -44.13 -71.84
C PHE A 16 30.26 -42.86 -72.70
N VAL A 17 30.33 -43.02 -74.02
CA VAL A 17 30.22 -41.92 -74.98
C VAL A 17 28.88 -42.05 -75.69
N MET A 18 27.97 -41.11 -75.44
CA MET A 18 26.69 -41.00 -76.15
C MET A 18 26.75 -39.83 -77.14
N GLY A 19 26.28 -40.06 -78.37
CA GLY A 19 26.14 -39.02 -79.38
C GLY A 19 24.91 -38.13 -79.13
N PRO A 20 24.86 -36.90 -79.69
CA PRO A 20 23.72 -36.01 -79.54
C PRO A 20 22.41 -36.65 -80.06
N GLY A 21 21.37 -36.70 -79.22
CA GLY A 21 20.04 -37.23 -79.58
C GLY A 21 19.90 -38.75 -79.51
N ALA A 22 20.90 -39.48 -79.01
CA ALA A 22 20.79 -40.92 -78.79
C ALA A 22 20.02 -41.23 -77.49
N SER A 23 19.02 -42.12 -77.58
CA SER A 23 18.33 -42.74 -76.44
C SER A 23 18.63 -44.24 -76.43
N GLY A 24 18.99 -44.81 -75.28
CA GLY A 24 19.27 -46.24 -75.17
C GLY A 24 19.38 -46.72 -73.72
N TRP A 25 19.31 -48.03 -73.54
CA TRP A 25 19.51 -48.68 -72.25
C TRP A 25 20.99 -49.03 -72.07
N VAL A 26 21.55 -48.66 -70.92
CA VAL A 26 22.90 -49.08 -70.52
C VAL A 26 22.77 -50.08 -69.39
N ALA A 27 23.19 -51.32 -69.63
CA ALA A 27 23.29 -52.32 -68.59
C ALA A 27 24.54 -52.07 -67.75
N LEU A 28 24.35 -51.91 -66.44
CA LEU A 28 25.41 -51.80 -65.46
C LEU A 28 25.40 -53.08 -64.61
N GLU A 29 26.41 -53.92 -64.81
CA GLU A 29 26.71 -55.00 -63.86
C GLU A 29 27.57 -54.39 -62.75
N ILE A 30 27.04 -54.38 -61.54
CA ILE A 30 27.71 -53.89 -60.34
C ILE A 30 27.92 -55.10 -59.44
N ASP A 31 29.17 -55.52 -59.31
CA ASP A 31 29.51 -56.53 -58.30
C ASP A 31 29.30 -55.92 -56.90
N PRO A 32 28.57 -56.61 -55.99
CA PRO A 32 28.41 -56.12 -54.63
C PRO A 32 29.80 -56.04 -53.96
N PRO A 33 30.19 -54.89 -53.35
CA PRO A 33 31.49 -54.80 -52.72
C PRO A 33 31.56 -55.75 -51.52
N ALA A 34 32.70 -56.40 -51.31
CA ALA A 34 32.93 -57.34 -50.21
C ALA A 34 32.87 -56.71 -48.79
N ALA A 35 32.64 -55.40 -48.68
CA ALA A 35 32.75 -54.63 -47.44
C ALA A 35 31.58 -53.63 -47.25
N VAL A 36 30.35 -54.04 -47.57
CA VAL A 36 29.14 -53.28 -47.20
C VAL A 36 28.27 -54.17 -46.34
N ASP A 37 27.94 -53.70 -45.13
CA ASP A 37 27.03 -54.41 -44.23
C ASP A 37 25.65 -54.58 -44.90
N PRO A 38 25.05 -55.79 -44.85
CA PRO A 38 23.73 -56.03 -45.42
C PRO A 38 22.70 -55.04 -44.86
N GLY A 39 22.05 -54.27 -45.74
CA GLY A 39 20.96 -53.34 -45.38
C GLY A 39 21.32 -51.85 -45.35
N GLN A 40 22.58 -51.46 -45.56
CA GLN A 40 22.97 -50.04 -45.68
C GLN A 40 22.77 -49.51 -47.11
N PRO A 41 22.16 -48.32 -47.31
CA PRO A 41 22.00 -47.72 -48.63
C PRO A 41 23.33 -47.22 -49.18
N TYR A 42 23.59 -47.46 -50.47
CA TYR A 42 24.73 -46.89 -51.19
C TYR A 42 24.26 -46.02 -52.36
N VAL A 43 25.08 -45.03 -52.73
CA VAL A 43 24.72 -44.02 -53.73
C VAL A 43 25.54 -44.24 -55.00
N ILE A 44 24.85 -44.33 -56.14
CA ILE A 44 25.47 -44.36 -57.47
C ILE A 44 25.48 -42.93 -57.99
N GLU A 45 26.66 -42.34 -58.14
CA GLU A 45 26.81 -40.99 -58.68
C GLU A 45 27.16 -41.04 -60.18
N LEU A 46 26.31 -40.43 -61.01
CA LEU A 46 26.49 -40.32 -62.46
C LEU A 46 27.03 -38.93 -62.79
N SER A 47 28.26 -38.87 -63.31
CA SER A 47 28.87 -37.62 -63.78
C SER A 47 28.78 -37.54 -65.30
N THR A 48 28.07 -36.53 -65.81
CA THR A 48 27.91 -36.28 -67.24
C THR A 48 28.45 -34.90 -67.62
N GLY A 49 29.03 -34.77 -68.82
CA GLY A 49 29.51 -33.48 -69.35
C GLY A 49 28.40 -32.54 -69.85
N TYR A 50 27.13 -32.95 -69.75
CA TYR A 50 25.94 -32.25 -70.21
C TYR A 50 24.71 -32.73 -69.42
N PRO A 51 23.65 -31.90 -69.26
CA PRO A 51 22.44 -32.28 -68.54
C PRO A 51 21.73 -33.44 -69.25
N LEU A 52 21.49 -34.53 -68.51
CA LEU A 52 20.89 -35.76 -69.02
C LEU A 52 19.69 -36.14 -68.14
N VAL A 53 18.55 -36.43 -68.76
CA VAL A 53 17.40 -37.05 -68.08
C VAL A 53 17.60 -38.55 -68.14
N TRP A 54 17.63 -39.21 -66.98
CA TRP A 54 17.83 -40.66 -66.88
C TRP A 54 16.76 -41.26 -65.99
N HIS A 55 16.50 -42.55 -66.21
CA HIS A 55 15.65 -43.39 -65.38
C HIS A 55 16.41 -44.69 -65.09
N ALA A 56 16.30 -45.20 -63.87
CA ALA A 56 16.81 -46.53 -63.53
C ALA A 56 15.67 -47.54 -63.63
N SER A 57 15.90 -48.64 -64.35
CA SER A 57 15.03 -49.82 -64.35
C SER A 57 15.88 -51.01 -63.97
N VAL A 58 15.44 -51.78 -62.98
CA VAL A 58 16.15 -52.98 -62.53
C VAL A 58 15.53 -54.20 -63.23
N GLY A 59 16.29 -54.86 -64.08
CA GLY A 59 15.86 -56.07 -64.78
C GLY A 59 16.27 -57.32 -64.02
N GLY A 60 15.31 -57.99 -63.37
CA GLY A 60 15.52 -59.28 -62.71
C GLY A 60 15.15 -59.29 -61.23
N ALA A 61 14.85 -60.47 -60.69
CA ALA A 61 14.51 -60.67 -59.29
C ALA A 61 15.71 -60.32 -58.40
N CYS A 62 15.71 -59.11 -57.87
CA CYS A 62 16.64 -58.71 -56.83
C CYS A 62 16.15 -59.29 -55.50
N ASN A 63 17.02 -60.04 -54.82
CA ASN A 63 16.81 -60.56 -53.46
C ASN A 63 16.68 -59.40 -52.45
N GLY A 64 15.58 -58.64 -52.49
CA GLY A 64 15.22 -57.64 -51.49
C GLY A 64 15.93 -56.28 -51.56
N HIS A 65 16.63 -55.92 -52.64
CA HIS A 65 17.28 -54.61 -52.79
C HIS A 65 16.72 -53.84 -53.99
N ALA A 66 16.34 -52.57 -53.80
CA ALA A 66 15.78 -51.70 -54.83
C ALA A 66 16.56 -50.38 -54.96
N ILE A 67 16.66 -49.86 -56.20
CA ILE A 67 17.33 -48.61 -56.56
C ILE A 67 16.25 -47.60 -56.97
N THR A 68 16.22 -46.41 -56.36
CA THR A 68 15.31 -45.30 -56.71
C THR A 68 16.06 -44.14 -57.36
N ASP A 69 15.41 -43.45 -58.29
CA ASP A 69 15.88 -42.18 -58.88
C ASP A 69 15.47 -40.93 -58.07
N GLY A 70 14.83 -41.12 -56.91
CA GLY A 70 14.40 -40.06 -55.99
C GLY A 70 13.12 -39.32 -56.41
N THR A 71 12.44 -39.76 -57.47
CA THR A 71 11.13 -39.24 -57.86
C THR A 71 10.01 -39.83 -56.97
N SER A 72 8.89 -39.12 -56.85
CA SER A 72 7.71 -39.58 -56.09
C SER A 72 7.25 -40.97 -56.52
N ASP A 73 7.33 -41.25 -57.82
CA ASP A 73 6.75 -42.45 -58.43
C ASP A 73 7.67 -43.66 -58.25
N SER A 74 8.99 -43.48 -58.26
CA SER A 74 9.95 -44.57 -58.02
C SER A 74 10.08 -44.93 -56.54
N ILE A 75 9.88 -43.94 -55.66
CA ILE A 75 9.77 -44.13 -54.22
C ILE A 75 8.47 -44.86 -53.88
N ASP A 76 7.33 -44.48 -54.50
CA ASP A 76 6.05 -45.18 -54.37
C ASP A 76 6.17 -46.66 -54.80
N TYR A 77 6.88 -46.95 -55.90
CA TYR A 77 7.16 -48.31 -56.35
C TYR A 77 8.01 -49.12 -55.35
N LEU A 78 8.98 -48.48 -54.69
CA LEU A 78 9.83 -49.09 -53.66
C LEU A 78 9.00 -49.46 -52.42
N TYR A 79 8.07 -48.61 -52.01
CA TYR A 79 7.11 -48.89 -50.94
C TYR A 79 6.15 -50.04 -51.31
N ARG A 80 5.75 -50.17 -52.59
CA ARG A 80 4.88 -51.28 -53.09
C ARG A 80 5.54 -52.64 -52.96
N THR A 81 6.86 -52.70 -53.07
CA THR A 81 7.61 -53.96 -53.19
C THR A 81 8.42 -54.33 -51.95
N ALA A 82 8.79 -53.38 -51.09
CA ALA A 82 9.62 -53.64 -49.91
C ALA A 82 8.83 -53.81 -48.58
N GLY A 83 7.52 -53.56 -48.56
CA GLY A 83 6.67 -53.80 -47.38
C GLY A 83 6.83 -52.79 -46.23
N LEU A 84 7.48 -51.65 -46.47
CA LEU A 84 7.59 -50.54 -45.50
C LEU A 84 6.26 -49.76 -45.46
N LYS A 85 5.62 -49.69 -44.29
CA LYS A 85 4.34 -48.98 -44.09
C LYS A 85 4.59 -47.48 -43.82
N PRO A 86 3.69 -46.56 -44.23
CA PRO A 86 3.69 -45.20 -43.70
C PRO A 86 3.54 -45.25 -42.18
N ASP A 87 4.17 -44.32 -41.48
CA ASP A 87 4.18 -44.27 -40.02
C ASP A 87 3.84 -42.85 -39.58
N LEU A 88 2.92 -42.78 -38.63
CA LEU A 88 2.32 -41.58 -38.03
C LEU A 88 2.67 -41.65 -36.56
N ASP A 89 3.16 -40.54 -36.01
CA ASP A 89 3.51 -40.42 -34.61
C ASP A 89 2.64 -39.31 -34.00
N VAL A 90 1.88 -39.64 -32.97
CA VAL A 90 1.05 -38.71 -32.20
C VAL A 90 1.74 -38.48 -30.87
N GLU A 91 2.16 -37.25 -30.59
CA GLU A 91 2.77 -36.87 -29.32
C GLU A 91 1.97 -35.76 -28.63
N LEU A 92 1.90 -35.82 -27.30
CA LEU A 92 1.35 -34.77 -26.46
C LEU A 92 2.49 -34.06 -25.73
N ASN A 93 2.36 -32.76 -25.53
CA ASN A 93 3.31 -32.02 -24.68
C ASN A 93 3.19 -32.39 -23.19
N GLU A 94 2.03 -32.89 -22.78
CA GLU A 94 1.71 -33.36 -21.42
C GLU A 94 0.98 -34.71 -21.49
N THR A 95 1.32 -35.63 -20.60
CA THR A 95 0.68 -36.97 -20.51
C THR A 95 -0.23 -37.12 -19.30
N GLU A 96 -0.22 -36.14 -18.39
CA GLU A 96 -1.13 -36.06 -17.24
C GLU A 96 -1.53 -34.59 -17.06
N VAL A 97 -2.82 -34.34 -16.82
CA VAL A 97 -3.34 -33.01 -16.50
C VAL A 97 -4.25 -33.06 -15.28
N THR A 98 -4.20 -32.03 -14.44
CA THR A 98 -5.09 -31.89 -13.29
C THR A 98 -5.94 -30.64 -13.44
N LEU A 99 -7.24 -30.77 -13.28
CA LEU A 99 -8.22 -29.69 -13.31
C LEU A 99 -9.23 -29.87 -12.19
N ARG A 100 -9.68 -28.76 -11.60
CA ARG A 100 -10.83 -28.77 -10.70
C ARG A 100 -12.13 -28.63 -11.50
N GLN A 101 -13.24 -29.05 -10.91
CA GLN A 101 -14.57 -28.75 -11.44
C GLN A 101 -14.70 -27.25 -11.80
N GLY A 102 -15.13 -26.95 -13.03
CA GLY A 102 -15.25 -25.59 -13.56
C GLY A 102 -13.99 -25.03 -14.25
N GLU A 103 -12.87 -25.77 -14.26
CA GLU A 103 -11.62 -25.35 -14.93
C GLU A 103 -11.45 -25.95 -16.32
N SER A 104 -10.58 -25.32 -17.12
CA SER A 104 -10.17 -25.78 -18.43
C SER A 104 -8.66 -25.74 -18.59
N VAL A 105 -8.08 -26.73 -19.25
CA VAL A 105 -6.65 -26.83 -19.55
C VAL A 105 -6.43 -27.05 -21.05
N GLN A 106 -5.32 -26.56 -21.59
CA GLN A 106 -4.94 -26.72 -22.99
C GLN A 106 -3.71 -27.63 -23.11
N VAL A 107 -3.80 -28.63 -23.99
CA VAL A 107 -2.74 -29.60 -24.29
C VAL A 107 -2.39 -29.46 -25.78
N GLU A 108 -1.11 -29.41 -26.11
CA GLU A 108 -0.63 -29.36 -27.50
C GLU A 108 -0.49 -30.79 -28.04
N VAL A 109 -1.11 -31.06 -29.18
CA VAL A 109 -1.01 -32.33 -29.91
C VAL A 109 -0.11 -32.11 -31.13
N SER A 110 0.94 -32.92 -31.25
CA SER A 110 1.88 -32.89 -32.37
C SER A 110 1.75 -34.17 -33.20
N LEU A 111 1.58 -34.01 -34.52
CA LEU A 111 1.53 -35.11 -35.48
C LEU A 111 2.79 -35.08 -36.34
N THR A 112 3.58 -36.15 -36.32
CA THR A 112 4.82 -36.26 -37.11
C THR A 112 4.73 -37.39 -38.13
N SER A 113 5.11 -37.11 -39.37
CA SER A 113 5.26 -38.16 -40.39
C SER A 113 6.69 -38.73 -40.36
N LEU A 114 6.86 -39.98 -39.92
CA LEU A 114 8.18 -40.61 -39.84
C LEU A 114 8.70 -41.15 -41.20
N TYR A 115 7.83 -41.62 -42.09
CA TYR A 115 8.19 -42.17 -43.42
C TYR A 115 7.49 -41.49 -44.62
N ARG A 116 7.31 -40.17 -44.55
CA ARG A 116 6.66 -39.33 -45.59
C ARG A 116 5.19 -39.69 -45.86
N GLY A 117 4.46 -40.14 -44.83
CA GLY A 117 3.00 -40.10 -44.86
C GLY A 117 2.53 -38.64 -45.03
N TYR A 118 1.50 -38.42 -45.84
CA TYR A 118 0.95 -37.08 -46.05
C TYR A 118 -0.54 -37.17 -46.33
N GLY A 119 -1.27 -36.12 -45.97
CA GLY A 119 -2.71 -36.05 -46.15
C GLY A 119 -3.43 -35.52 -44.92
N ILE A 120 -4.75 -35.58 -44.97
CA ILE A 120 -5.61 -35.16 -43.87
C ILE A 120 -5.61 -36.27 -42.81
N VAL A 121 -5.26 -35.90 -41.58
CA VAL A 121 -5.27 -36.73 -40.40
C VAL A 121 -6.40 -36.25 -39.49
N PRO A 122 -7.59 -36.87 -39.55
CA PRO A 122 -8.58 -36.71 -38.48
C PRO A 122 -7.97 -37.16 -37.14
N ILE A 123 -8.22 -36.36 -36.11
CA ILE A 123 -7.88 -36.66 -34.73
C ILE A 123 -9.14 -36.73 -33.88
N GLN A 124 -9.13 -37.61 -32.90
CA GLN A 124 -10.24 -37.78 -31.97
C GLN A 124 -9.72 -38.25 -30.61
N ALA A 125 -10.41 -37.85 -29.54
CA ALA A 125 -10.21 -38.40 -28.21
C ALA A 125 -11.21 -39.55 -27.98
N SER A 126 -10.77 -40.62 -27.30
CA SER A 126 -11.61 -41.75 -26.92
C SER A 126 -11.18 -42.31 -25.56
N PRO A 127 -12.10 -42.67 -24.64
CA PRO A 127 -13.56 -42.56 -24.79
C PRO A 127 -14.07 -41.11 -24.71
N ASP A 128 -15.31 -40.88 -25.16
CA ASP A 128 -16.03 -39.63 -24.88
C ASP A 128 -16.37 -39.58 -23.38
N LEU A 129 -16.06 -38.46 -22.73
CA LEU A 129 -16.27 -38.22 -21.30
C LEU A 129 -17.41 -37.22 -21.03
N SER A 130 -18.22 -36.88 -22.05
CA SER A 130 -19.32 -35.94 -21.92
C SER A 130 -20.36 -36.37 -20.86
N ASP A 131 -20.55 -37.68 -20.65
CA ASP A 131 -21.41 -38.24 -19.59
C ASP A 131 -20.82 -38.07 -18.18
N LYS A 132 -19.51 -37.81 -18.08
CA LYS A 132 -18.78 -37.46 -16.86
C LYS A 132 -18.63 -35.96 -16.64
N GLY A 133 -19.23 -35.15 -17.51
CA GLY A 133 -19.14 -33.69 -17.45
C GLY A 133 -17.77 -33.15 -17.83
N VAL A 134 -16.95 -33.92 -18.56
CA VAL A 134 -15.67 -33.47 -19.13
C VAL A 134 -15.81 -33.38 -20.64
N THR A 135 -15.55 -32.20 -21.21
CA THR A 135 -15.60 -31.96 -22.65
C THR A 135 -14.22 -31.73 -23.23
N ILE A 136 -13.94 -32.33 -24.38
CA ILE A 136 -12.67 -32.23 -25.10
C ILE A 136 -12.95 -31.64 -26.48
N GLU A 137 -12.31 -30.53 -26.80
CA GLU A 137 -12.47 -29.82 -28.07
C GLU A 137 -11.10 -29.55 -28.69
N PHE A 138 -10.96 -29.77 -30.00
CA PHE A 138 -9.74 -29.47 -30.74
C PHE A 138 -9.92 -28.20 -31.57
N ASP A 139 -8.93 -27.31 -31.56
CA ASP A 139 -8.94 -26.10 -32.40
C ASP A 139 -9.02 -26.44 -33.89
N ASP A 140 -8.35 -27.53 -34.29
CA ASP A 140 -8.45 -28.19 -35.59
C ASP A 140 -8.44 -29.71 -35.37
N ASP A 141 -9.51 -30.39 -35.80
CA ASP A 141 -9.70 -31.84 -35.66
C ASP A 141 -9.28 -32.63 -36.92
N SER A 142 -8.83 -31.95 -37.98
CA SER A 142 -8.58 -32.52 -39.30
C SER A 142 -7.33 -31.91 -39.95
N LEU A 143 -6.17 -32.22 -39.39
CA LEU A 143 -4.92 -31.56 -39.73
C LEU A 143 -4.34 -32.07 -41.07
N ASN A 144 -3.79 -31.15 -41.88
CA ASN A 144 -3.10 -31.52 -43.11
C ASN A 144 -1.60 -31.75 -42.87
N LEU A 145 -1.19 -33.02 -42.79
CA LEU A 145 0.18 -33.42 -42.51
C LEU A 145 1.04 -33.38 -43.80
N PRO A 146 2.12 -32.58 -43.86
CA PRO A 146 3.01 -32.53 -45.01
C PRO A 146 3.98 -33.74 -45.05
N PRO A 147 4.48 -34.15 -46.23
CA PRO A 147 5.37 -35.30 -46.36
C PRO A 147 6.67 -35.15 -45.56
N GLY A 148 6.84 -35.96 -44.51
CA GLY A 148 8.03 -35.94 -43.65
C GLY A 148 8.15 -34.68 -42.79
N GLY A 149 7.02 -34.00 -42.55
CA GLY A 149 6.94 -32.86 -41.66
C GLY A 149 6.07 -33.13 -40.44
N GLU A 150 5.83 -32.06 -39.68
CA GLU A 150 5.09 -32.04 -38.43
C GLU A 150 3.99 -30.98 -38.53
N VAL A 151 2.85 -31.25 -37.90
CA VAL A 151 1.74 -30.30 -37.75
C VAL A 151 1.19 -30.41 -36.32
N LYS A 152 0.70 -29.29 -35.77
CA LYS A 152 0.25 -29.20 -34.38
C LYS A 152 -1.16 -28.63 -34.29
N THR A 153 -1.88 -29.00 -33.25
CA THR A 153 -3.16 -28.40 -32.85
C THR A 153 -3.25 -28.31 -31.32
N THR A 154 -4.17 -27.50 -30.83
CA THR A 154 -4.44 -27.36 -29.39
C THR A 154 -5.73 -28.10 -29.06
N MET A 155 -5.66 -28.94 -28.03
CA MET A 155 -6.80 -29.64 -27.42
C MET A 155 -7.16 -28.91 -26.12
N THR A 156 -8.39 -28.42 -26.02
CA THR A 156 -8.94 -27.82 -24.81
C THR A 156 -9.80 -28.83 -24.06
N ILE A 157 -9.44 -29.14 -22.82
CA ILE A 157 -10.16 -30.04 -21.92
C ILE A 157 -10.85 -29.16 -20.88
N THR A 158 -12.16 -29.34 -20.70
CA THR A 158 -12.95 -28.56 -19.72
C THR A 158 -13.71 -29.51 -18.81
N ALA A 159 -13.53 -29.38 -17.49
CA ALA A 159 -14.42 -30.01 -16.52
C ALA A 159 -15.55 -29.04 -16.19
N SER A 160 -16.79 -29.46 -16.38
CA SER A 160 -17.95 -28.70 -15.90
C SER A 160 -17.95 -28.61 -14.36
N GLU A 161 -18.75 -27.69 -13.82
CA GLU A 161 -18.89 -27.53 -12.36
C GLU A 161 -19.44 -28.81 -11.69
N ASP A 162 -20.22 -29.61 -12.42
CA ASP A 162 -20.81 -30.87 -11.94
C ASP A 162 -20.07 -32.13 -12.44
N ALA A 163 -18.84 -31.97 -12.96
CA ALA A 163 -18.08 -33.10 -13.47
C ALA A 163 -17.83 -34.16 -12.38
N ASP A 164 -17.91 -35.44 -12.75
CA ASP A 164 -17.62 -36.54 -11.84
C ASP A 164 -16.14 -36.44 -11.40
N VAL A 165 -15.86 -36.48 -10.09
CA VAL A 165 -14.49 -36.42 -9.54
C VAL A 165 -13.80 -37.78 -9.72
N GLY A 166 -12.58 -37.77 -10.24
CA GLY A 166 -11.80 -38.98 -10.47
C GLY A 166 -10.76 -38.84 -11.59
N ASP A 167 -10.13 -39.98 -11.88
CA ASP A 167 -9.09 -40.08 -12.91
C ASP A 167 -9.68 -40.70 -14.19
N TYR A 168 -9.42 -40.07 -15.33
CA TYR A 168 -9.91 -40.50 -16.63
C TYR A 168 -8.76 -40.68 -17.62
N ASP A 169 -8.58 -41.89 -18.12
CA ASP A 169 -7.62 -42.18 -19.17
C ASP A 169 -8.30 -42.07 -20.55
N ILE A 170 -7.71 -41.26 -21.42
CA ILE A 170 -8.12 -41.13 -22.82
C ILE A 170 -6.95 -41.42 -23.77
N GLY A 171 -7.28 -41.94 -24.94
CA GLY A 171 -6.38 -42.00 -26.08
C GLY A 171 -6.71 -40.91 -27.09
N VAL A 172 -5.72 -40.09 -27.44
CA VAL A 172 -5.79 -39.17 -28.57
C VAL A 172 -5.29 -39.90 -29.81
N VAL A 173 -6.21 -40.24 -30.71
CA VAL A 173 -5.95 -41.09 -31.87
C VAL A 173 -5.92 -40.24 -33.15
N GLY A 174 -4.79 -40.27 -33.86
CA GLY A 174 -4.67 -39.74 -35.22
C GLY A 174 -4.79 -40.87 -36.23
N THR A 175 -5.60 -40.69 -37.29
CA THR A 175 -5.74 -41.71 -38.36
C THR A 175 -5.42 -41.14 -39.73
N LEU A 176 -4.32 -41.57 -40.33
CA LEU A 176 -3.95 -41.24 -41.71
C LEU A 176 -4.53 -42.27 -42.69
N SER A 177 -5.35 -41.81 -43.63
CA SER A 177 -5.87 -42.66 -44.71
C SER A 177 -5.04 -42.51 -45.99
N GLY A 178 -4.67 -43.62 -46.62
CA GLY A 178 -3.93 -43.63 -47.87
C GLY A 178 -4.24 -44.82 -48.76
N TYR A 179 -3.58 -44.89 -49.91
CA TYR A 179 -3.74 -45.98 -50.90
C TYR A 179 -3.36 -47.38 -50.34
N TRP A 180 -2.74 -47.41 -49.17
CA TRP A 180 -2.19 -48.57 -48.46
C TRP A 180 -3.08 -49.08 -47.32
N GLY A 181 -4.23 -48.43 -47.09
CA GLY A 181 -5.07 -48.63 -45.91
C GLY A 181 -4.97 -47.49 -44.91
N PHE A 182 -5.40 -47.76 -43.67
CA PHE A 182 -5.36 -46.79 -42.57
C PHE A 182 -4.12 -47.06 -41.70
N VAL A 183 -3.41 -45.99 -41.37
CA VAL A 183 -2.35 -45.98 -40.34
C VAL A 183 -2.88 -45.12 -39.21
N SER A 184 -2.87 -45.65 -37.99
CA SER A 184 -3.28 -44.91 -36.80
C SER A 184 -2.22 -45.04 -35.74
N ASP A 185 -2.06 -43.96 -34.98
CA ASP A 185 -1.25 -43.95 -33.77
C ASP A 185 -2.00 -43.21 -32.66
N GLN A 186 -1.63 -43.48 -31.41
CA GLN A 186 -2.34 -43.02 -30.22
C GLN A 186 -1.36 -42.54 -29.16
N ALA A 187 -1.63 -41.36 -28.62
CA ALA A 187 -1.02 -40.89 -27.37
C ALA A 187 -2.02 -41.01 -26.22
N ASP A 188 -1.56 -41.52 -25.08
CA ASP A 188 -2.37 -41.64 -23.87
C ASP A 188 -2.25 -40.38 -23.00
N LEU A 189 -3.37 -39.93 -22.43
CA LEU A 189 -3.46 -38.81 -21.50
C LEU A 189 -4.34 -39.21 -20.31
N THR A 190 -3.83 -39.00 -19.10
CA THR A 190 -4.61 -39.13 -17.86
C THR A 190 -5.10 -37.76 -17.41
N ILE A 191 -6.41 -37.63 -17.19
CA ILE A 191 -7.07 -36.42 -16.71
C ILE A 191 -7.49 -36.64 -15.25
N HIS A 192 -6.93 -35.87 -14.34
CA HIS A 192 -7.32 -35.83 -12.93
C HIS A 192 -8.34 -34.73 -12.70
N VAL A 193 -9.59 -35.08 -12.39
CA VAL A 193 -10.64 -34.13 -12.00
C VAL A 193 -10.76 -34.10 -10.48
N GLU A 194 -10.43 -32.96 -9.88
CA GLU A 194 -10.53 -32.73 -8.44
C GLU A 194 -11.82 -31.98 -8.06
N GLU A 195 -12.32 -32.20 -6.84
CA GLU A 195 -13.46 -31.46 -6.31
C GLU A 195 -13.07 -29.99 -6.08
N ALA A 196 -13.90 -29.06 -6.58
CA ALA A 196 -13.73 -27.65 -6.26
C ALA A 196 -14.01 -27.42 -4.76
N PRO A 197 -13.22 -26.60 -4.05
CA PRO A 197 -13.47 -26.32 -2.64
C PRO A 197 -14.82 -25.63 -2.47
N ARG A 198 -15.83 -26.37 -1.98
CA ARG A 198 -17.16 -25.81 -1.69
C ARG A 198 -17.06 -24.85 -0.52
N ASP A 199 -17.32 -23.57 -0.74
CA ASP A 199 -17.31 -22.56 0.32
C ASP A 199 -18.26 -21.39 0.01
N PHE A 200 -18.30 -20.37 0.86
CA PHE A 200 -19.02 -19.12 0.59
C PHE A 200 -18.19 -17.93 1.02
N ASP A 201 -18.45 -16.77 0.42
CA ASP A 201 -17.91 -15.49 0.88
C ASP A 201 -19.02 -14.64 1.49
N ILE A 202 -18.65 -13.72 2.39
CA ILE A 202 -19.55 -12.78 3.04
C ILE A 202 -18.95 -11.38 3.00
N GLN A 203 -19.75 -10.42 2.53
CA GLN A 203 -19.38 -9.02 2.44
C GLN A 203 -20.39 -8.15 3.19
N ILE A 204 -19.94 -7.03 3.74
CA ILE A 204 -20.79 -6.04 4.40
C ILE A 204 -20.50 -4.64 3.83
N SER A 205 -21.56 -3.90 3.52
CA SER A 205 -21.47 -2.56 2.96
C SER A 205 -22.53 -1.62 3.57
N PRO A 206 -22.17 -0.37 3.94
CA PRO A 206 -20.83 0.22 3.89
C PRO A 206 -19.88 -0.36 4.96
N SER A 207 -18.56 -0.20 4.80
CA SER A 207 -17.56 -0.67 5.76
C SER A 207 -17.52 0.13 7.08
N GLY A 208 -18.24 1.25 7.13
CA GLY A 208 -18.50 1.98 8.35
C GLY A 208 -19.65 2.98 8.24
N MET A 209 -20.27 3.30 9.36
CA MET A 209 -21.37 4.25 9.48
C MET A 209 -21.28 5.01 10.80
N THR A 210 -21.62 6.29 10.77
CA THR A 210 -21.80 7.13 11.97
C THR A 210 -23.28 7.32 12.24
N VAL A 211 -23.68 7.19 13.51
CA VAL A 211 -25.07 7.35 13.96
C VAL A 211 -25.11 8.12 15.28
N GLU A 212 -26.13 8.96 15.47
CA GLU A 212 -26.36 9.60 16.76
C GLU A 212 -26.90 8.58 17.79
N ALA A 213 -26.58 8.75 19.07
CA ALA A 213 -27.16 7.94 20.14
C ALA A 213 -28.70 8.03 20.13
N GLY A 214 -29.39 6.88 20.09
CA GLY A 214 -30.85 6.80 19.98
C GLY A 214 -31.39 6.63 18.56
N SER A 215 -30.51 6.52 17.55
CA SER A 215 -30.87 6.37 16.14
C SER A 215 -30.54 4.97 15.59
N ALA A 216 -30.90 4.72 14.33
CA ALA A 216 -30.68 3.44 13.66
C ALA A 216 -29.67 3.55 12.52
N ALA A 217 -28.82 2.53 12.37
CA ALA A 217 -27.86 2.35 11.29
C ALA A 217 -28.21 1.10 10.47
N THR A 218 -28.04 1.16 9.15
CA THR A 218 -28.39 0.04 8.24
C THR A 218 -27.21 -0.37 7.38
N PHE A 219 -26.90 -1.65 7.36
CA PHE A 219 -25.88 -2.27 6.53
C PHE A 219 -26.50 -3.30 5.60
N THR A 220 -25.90 -3.52 4.44
CA THR A 220 -26.23 -4.62 3.53
C THR A 220 -25.18 -5.71 3.67
N VAL A 221 -25.62 -6.92 3.98
CA VAL A 221 -24.80 -8.12 4.03
C VAL A 221 -25.10 -8.94 2.78
N GLU A 222 -24.05 -9.27 2.02
CA GLU A 222 -24.13 -10.08 0.81
C GLU A 222 -23.37 -11.38 1.04
N VAL A 223 -23.97 -12.50 0.65
CA VAL A 223 -23.38 -13.83 0.76
C VAL A 223 -23.36 -14.46 -0.62
N THR A 224 -22.18 -14.85 -1.09
CA THR A 224 -21.95 -15.42 -2.43
C THR A 224 -21.37 -16.83 -2.32
N PRO A 225 -21.78 -17.79 -3.17
CA PRO A 225 -21.18 -19.13 -3.17
C PRO A 225 -19.78 -19.11 -3.80
N VAL A 226 -18.92 -20.02 -3.35
CA VAL A 226 -17.62 -20.36 -3.95
C VAL A 226 -17.71 -21.82 -4.40
N GLY A 227 -17.59 -22.04 -5.71
CA GLY A 227 -17.94 -23.31 -6.36
C GLY A 227 -19.44 -23.63 -6.21
N ASN A 228 -19.78 -24.91 -6.20
CA ASN A 228 -21.17 -25.41 -6.09
C ASN A 228 -21.68 -25.46 -4.64
N PHE A 229 -21.41 -24.41 -3.87
CA PHE A 229 -21.86 -24.34 -2.49
C PHE A 229 -23.37 -24.13 -2.40
N ASP A 230 -24.07 -25.17 -1.97
CA ASP A 230 -25.54 -25.27 -1.96
C ASP A 230 -26.15 -25.32 -0.55
N GLN A 231 -25.31 -25.20 0.49
CA GLN A 231 -25.74 -25.31 1.88
C GLN A 231 -26.29 -23.98 2.42
N THR A 232 -27.25 -24.06 3.36
CA THR A 232 -27.84 -22.86 3.98
C THR A 232 -26.85 -22.18 4.93
N VAL A 233 -26.62 -20.87 4.73
CA VAL A 233 -25.79 -20.02 5.61
C VAL A 233 -26.65 -19.29 6.62
N HIS A 234 -26.30 -19.37 7.90
CA HIS A 234 -26.91 -18.64 9.01
C HIS A 234 -26.07 -17.43 9.41
N LEU A 235 -26.70 -16.26 9.54
CA LEU A 235 -26.06 -15.00 9.90
C LEU A 235 -26.21 -14.68 11.40
N SER A 236 -25.16 -14.12 11.98
CA SER A 236 -25.14 -13.60 13.36
C SER A 236 -24.26 -12.36 13.46
N VAL A 237 -24.48 -11.52 14.47
CA VAL A 237 -23.67 -10.30 14.71
C VAL A 237 -23.11 -10.30 16.12
N THR A 238 -21.85 -9.88 16.25
CA THR A 238 -21.16 -9.62 17.51
C THR A 238 -20.44 -8.26 17.47
N GLY A 239 -19.97 -7.77 18.62
CA GLY A 239 -19.21 -6.50 18.70
C GLY A 239 -20.09 -5.23 18.66
N LEU A 240 -21.35 -5.34 19.04
CA LEU A 240 -22.26 -4.19 19.16
C LEU A 240 -21.93 -3.34 20.42
N PRO A 241 -22.13 -2.01 20.37
CA PRO A 241 -21.97 -1.16 21.54
C PRO A 241 -23.01 -1.48 22.62
N GLU A 242 -22.71 -1.12 23.87
CA GLU A 242 -23.62 -1.33 25.00
C GLU A 242 -24.95 -0.58 24.78
N GLY A 243 -26.08 -1.26 24.98
CA GLY A 243 -27.42 -0.72 24.73
C GLY A 243 -27.85 -0.71 23.26
N ALA A 244 -27.06 -1.28 22.34
CA ALA A 244 -27.50 -1.45 20.95
C ALA A 244 -28.17 -2.81 20.71
N THR A 245 -29.19 -2.81 19.85
CA THR A 245 -29.88 -4.02 19.37
C THR A 245 -29.73 -4.16 17.87
N TYR A 246 -29.89 -5.38 17.33
CA TYR A 246 -29.80 -5.62 15.89
C TYR A 246 -30.93 -6.51 15.37
N SER A 247 -31.20 -6.39 14.08
CA SER A 247 -32.14 -7.26 13.35
C SER A 247 -31.68 -7.47 11.92
N PHE A 248 -31.93 -8.66 11.38
CA PHE A 248 -31.74 -8.97 9.96
C PHE A 248 -33.08 -9.09 9.26
N SER A 249 -33.18 -8.54 8.05
CA SER A 249 -34.31 -8.82 7.15
C SER A 249 -34.39 -10.31 6.77
N ARG A 250 -33.25 -11.00 6.70
CA ARG A 250 -33.12 -12.44 6.50
C ARG A 250 -31.98 -12.99 7.37
N THR A 251 -32.27 -13.94 8.26
CA THR A 251 -31.27 -14.54 9.17
C THR A 251 -30.52 -15.72 8.55
N SER A 252 -31.02 -16.29 7.45
CA SER A 252 -30.35 -17.39 6.74
C SER A 252 -30.86 -17.55 5.31
N GLY A 253 -30.06 -18.19 4.45
CA GLY A 253 -30.43 -18.52 3.07
C GLY A 253 -29.39 -19.39 2.37
N VAL A 254 -29.74 -19.93 1.21
CA VAL A 254 -28.77 -20.58 0.30
C VAL A 254 -28.15 -19.49 -0.59
N PRO A 255 -26.81 -19.36 -0.67
CA PRO A 255 -26.17 -18.37 -1.53
C PRO A 255 -26.51 -18.56 -3.03
N PRO A 256 -26.54 -17.47 -3.84
CA PRO A 256 -26.33 -16.09 -3.44
C PRO A 256 -27.59 -15.47 -2.80
N PHE A 257 -27.42 -14.71 -1.73
CA PHE A 257 -28.48 -13.88 -1.17
C PHE A 257 -27.94 -12.65 -0.44
N SER A 258 -28.82 -11.65 -0.27
CA SER A 258 -28.53 -10.46 0.53
C SER A 258 -29.48 -10.33 1.72
N SER A 259 -29.02 -9.64 2.77
CA SER A 259 -29.79 -9.33 3.98
C SER A 259 -29.43 -7.94 4.50
N THR A 260 -30.44 -7.11 4.73
CA THR A 260 -30.26 -5.83 5.45
C THR A 260 -30.13 -6.08 6.95
N LEU A 261 -29.01 -5.64 7.53
CA LEU A 261 -28.74 -5.57 8.97
C LEU A 261 -29.11 -4.17 9.48
N THR A 262 -30.07 -4.09 10.40
CA THR A 262 -30.44 -2.84 11.09
C THR A 262 -29.96 -2.90 12.53
N ILE A 263 -29.18 -1.90 12.95
CA ILE A 263 -28.70 -1.74 14.32
C ILE A 263 -29.36 -0.49 14.89
N VAL A 264 -30.00 -0.61 16.06
CA VAL A 264 -30.65 0.50 16.75
C VAL A 264 -29.90 0.78 18.05
N THR A 265 -29.49 2.03 18.26
CA THR A 265 -28.83 2.47 19.50
C THR A 265 -29.84 3.12 20.45
N GLU A 266 -29.52 3.16 21.74
CA GLU A 266 -30.28 3.90 22.74
C GLU A 266 -29.65 5.28 22.98
N VAL A 267 -30.42 6.23 23.54
CA VAL A 267 -29.89 7.56 23.90
C VAL A 267 -28.80 7.50 24.97
N SER A 268 -28.77 6.42 25.76
CA SER A 268 -27.74 6.12 26.76
C SER A 268 -26.52 5.41 26.19
N THR A 269 -26.55 4.96 24.92
CA THR A 269 -25.41 4.28 24.31
C THR A 269 -24.16 5.16 24.40
N PRO A 270 -23.03 4.64 24.91
CA PRO A 270 -21.78 5.39 25.02
C PRO A 270 -21.28 5.88 23.67
N GLU A 271 -20.67 7.05 23.63
CA GLU A 271 -19.98 7.53 22.43
C GLU A 271 -18.73 6.69 22.16
N GLY A 272 -18.41 6.50 20.88
CA GLY A 272 -17.24 5.75 20.47
C GLY A 272 -17.47 4.87 19.24
N THR A 273 -16.41 4.22 18.78
CA THR A 273 -16.44 3.34 17.61
C THR A 273 -16.40 1.88 18.04
N SER A 274 -17.40 1.11 17.64
CA SER A 274 -17.46 -0.34 17.81
C SER A 274 -17.19 -1.07 16.49
N LEU A 275 -16.42 -2.16 16.55
CA LEU A 275 -16.19 -3.04 15.41
C LEU A 275 -17.26 -4.13 15.40
N ILE A 276 -18.25 -4.01 14.52
CA ILE A 276 -19.29 -5.02 14.35
C ILE A 276 -18.78 -6.14 13.44
N SER A 277 -18.99 -7.38 13.86
CA SER A 277 -18.56 -8.58 13.14
C SER A 277 -19.79 -9.41 12.79
N VAL A 278 -20.07 -9.53 11.49
CA VAL A 278 -21.13 -10.38 10.96
C VAL A 278 -20.54 -11.71 10.58
N THR A 279 -21.00 -12.78 11.23
CA THR A 279 -20.56 -14.14 10.96
C THR A 279 -21.62 -14.89 10.17
N GLY A 280 -21.25 -15.39 9.00
CA GLY A 280 -22.00 -16.41 8.26
C GLY A 280 -21.46 -17.78 8.64
N SER A 281 -22.35 -18.74 8.94
CA SER A 281 -21.97 -20.10 9.33
C SER A 281 -22.79 -21.15 8.59
N SER A 282 -22.14 -22.20 8.08
CA SER A 282 -22.77 -23.32 7.40
C SER A 282 -21.87 -24.54 7.36
N GLY A 283 -22.40 -25.72 7.67
CA GLY A 283 -21.68 -27.00 7.48
C GLY A 283 -20.30 -27.10 8.17
N GLY A 284 -20.06 -26.37 9.26
CA GLY A 284 -18.76 -26.30 9.94
C GLY A 284 -17.79 -25.24 9.41
N LYS A 285 -18.15 -24.52 8.35
CA LYS A 285 -17.43 -23.35 7.81
C LYS A 285 -18.02 -22.07 8.41
N ALA A 286 -17.16 -21.09 8.65
CA ALA A 286 -17.57 -19.78 9.13
C ALA A 286 -16.70 -18.68 8.51
N HIS A 287 -17.36 -17.65 8.00
CA HIS A 287 -16.71 -16.45 7.46
C HIS A 287 -17.23 -15.21 8.15
N VAL A 288 -16.37 -14.20 8.26
CA VAL A 288 -16.67 -12.99 9.03
C VAL A 288 -16.44 -11.75 8.16
N ALA A 289 -17.48 -10.94 8.03
CA ALA A 289 -17.41 -9.60 7.47
C ALA A 289 -17.46 -8.58 8.61
N THR A 290 -16.63 -7.53 8.56
CA THR A 290 -16.59 -6.51 9.61
C THR A 290 -16.92 -5.13 9.10
N ALA A 291 -17.61 -4.34 9.92
CA ALA A 291 -17.87 -2.92 9.67
C ALA A 291 -17.69 -2.11 10.96
N ARG A 292 -17.52 -0.80 10.83
CA ARG A 292 -17.39 0.11 11.97
C ARG A 292 -18.69 0.86 12.23
N LEU A 293 -19.18 0.84 13.45
CA LEU A 293 -20.28 1.69 13.89
C LEU A 293 -19.74 2.74 14.85
N THR A 294 -19.78 4.01 14.45
CA THR A 294 -19.42 5.14 15.32
C THR A 294 -20.69 5.75 15.89
N VAL A 295 -20.81 5.75 17.22
CA VAL A 295 -21.89 6.42 17.94
C VAL A 295 -21.39 7.78 18.38
N GLU A 296 -22.06 8.83 17.93
CA GLU A 296 -21.80 10.21 18.34
C GLU A 296 -22.93 10.70 19.26
N ARG A 297 -22.57 11.49 20.27
CA ARG A 297 -23.55 12.17 21.12
C ARG A 297 -23.61 13.64 20.74
N THR A 298 -24.77 14.09 20.32
CA THR A 298 -25.02 15.51 20.06
C THR A 298 -25.15 16.22 21.41
N VAL A 299 -24.19 17.09 21.73
CA VAL A 299 -24.24 17.94 22.93
C VAL A 299 -25.29 19.02 22.69
N GLU A 300 -26.31 19.09 23.54
CA GLU A 300 -27.33 20.14 23.46
C GLU A 300 -26.68 21.53 23.59
N PRO A 301 -27.09 22.53 22.81
CA PRO A 301 -26.56 23.89 22.92
C PRO A 301 -26.76 24.47 24.34
N ASP A 302 -25.68 24.91 24.98
CA ASP A 302 -25.68 25.56 26.30
C ASP A 302 -24.49 26.54 26.43
N PHE A 303 -24.30 27.19 27.56
CA PHE A 303 -23.14 28.05 27.83
C PHE A 303 -22.73 28.00 29.30
N SER A 304 -21.47 28.27 29.60
CA SER A 304 -21.00 28.49 30.99
C SER A 304 -20.78 29.98 31.26
N LEU A 305 -21.01 30.42 32.50
CA LEU A 305 -20.83 31.80 32.96
C LEU A 305 -19.74 31.89 34.03
N SER A 306 -18.78 32.80 33.87
CA SER A 306 -17.78 33.15 34.88
C SER A 306 -17.65 34.66 35.05
N VAL A 307 -17.29 35.11 36.25
CA VAL A 307 -17.07 36.53 36.57
C VAL A 307 -15.79 36.68 37.39
N SER A 308 -14.92 37.60 36.98
CA SER A 308 -13.62 37.84 37.60
C SER A 308 -13.34 39.34 37.73
N PRO A 309 -12.78 39.82 38.86
CA PRO A 309 -12.38 39.06 40.05
C PRO A 309 -13.58 38.67 40.93
N GLY A 310 -13.49 37.56 41.68
CA GLY A 310 -14.57 37.08 42.56
C GLY A 310 -14.88 37.98 43.76
N SER A 311 -14.00 38.92 44.08
CA SER A 311 -14.19 39.95 45.10
C SER A 311 -13.45 41.23 44.72
N LEU A 312 -14.05 42.40 44.96
CA LEU A 312 -13.38 43.70 44.79
C LEU A 312 -13.68 44.63 45.96
N THR A 313 -12.68 45.39 46.40
CA THR A 313 -12.83 46.40 47.47
C THR A 313 -12.68 47.80 46.89
N VAL A 314 -13.62 48.70 47.17
CA VAL A 314 -13.61 50.09 46.71
C VAL A 314 -14.02 51.05 47.84
N PRO A 315 -13.49 52.28 47.89
CA PRO A 315 -14.01 53.31 48.79
C PRO A 315 -15.41 53.77 48.37
N GLN A 316 -16.16 54.36 49.30
CA GLN A 316 -17.45 55.00 49.06
C GLN A 316 -17.37 55.97 47.87
N GLY A 317 -18.31 55.85 46.91
CA GLY A 317 -18.30 56.62 45.66
C GLY A 317 -17.33 56.14 44.57
N GLY A 318 -16.49 55.14 44.87
CA GLY A 318 -15.55 54.49 43.94
C GLY A 318 -16.23 53.56 42.93
N VAL A 319 -15.49 53.16 41.90
CA VAL A 319 -15.98 52.29 40.82
C VAL A 319 -15.28 50.94 40.86
N ALA A 320 -16.05 49.87 40.89
CA ALA A 320 -15.62 48.48 40.79
C ALA A 320 -15.90 47.95 39.38
N ASN A 321 -14.91 47.31 38.75
CA ASN A 321 -15.07 46.70 37.43
C ASN A 321 -14.89 45.19 37.53
N PHE A 322 -15.88 44.44 37.04
CA PHE A 322 -15.87 42.99 36.90
C PHE A 322 -15.92 42.61 35.42
N THR A 323 -15.13 41.62 35.03
CA THR A 323 -15.20 41.01 33.71
C THR A 323 -16.14 39.81 33.79
N VAL A 324 -17.16 39.79 32.93
CA VAL A 324 -18.09 38.67 32.75
C VAL A 324 -17.68 37.94 31.48
N GLU A 325 -17.37 36.65 31.59
CA GLU A 325 -17.00 35.79 30.48
C GLU A 325 -18.03 34.68 30.33
N ILE A 326 -18.48 34.45 29.10
CA ILE A 326 -19.41 33.41 28.74
C ILE A 326 -18.72 32.49 27.73
N SER A 327 -18.82 31.18 27.92
CA SER A 327 -18.24 30.21 26.99
C SER A 327 -19.37 29.35 26.40
N PRO A 328 -19.68 29.48 25.09
CA PRO A 328 -20.70 28.65 24.46
C PRO A 328 -20.23 27.19 24.36
N VAL A 329 -21.17 26.26 24.54
CA VAL A 329 -20.99 24.81 24.48
C VAL A 329 -22.03 24.23 23.51
N GLY A 330 -21.71 23.13 22.83
CA GLY A 330 -22.67 22.45 21.96
C GLY A 330 -23.16 23.30 20.77
N GLY A 331 -22.35 24.25 20.28
CA GLY A 331 -22.72 25.11 19.15
C GLY A 331 -23.73 26.23 19.48
N PHE A 332 -23.89 26.56 20.76
CA PHE A 332 -24.76 27.66 21.21
C PHE A 332 -24.42 28.98 20.49
N SER A 333 -25.45 29.58 19.87
CA SER A 333 -25.33 30.80 19.05
C SER A 333 -26.41 31.84 19.33
N ASP A 334 -27.33 31.55 20.26
CA ASP A 334 -28.38 32.49 20.65
C ASP A 334 -27.79 33.69 21.40
N PRO A 335 -28.35 34.91 21.23
CA PRO A 335 -27.86 36.08 21.93
C PRO A 335 -28.11 35.96 23.44
N ILE A 336 -27.10 36.32 24.24
CA ILE A 336 -27.15 36.25 25.70
C ILE A 336 -27.28 37.65 26.30
N THR A 337 -28.20 37.78 27.26
CA THR A 337 -28.39 38.98 28.07
C THR A 337 -27.83 38.75 29.47
N VAL A 338 -27.10 39.74 29.98
CA VAL A 338 -26.51 39.70 31.33
C VAL A 338 -27.23 40.72 32.22
N SER A 339 -27.59 40.31 33.42
CA SER A 339 -28.20 41.15 34.46
C SER A 339 -27.48 40.96 35.79
N VAL A 340 -27.62 41.94 36.68
CA VAL A 340 -27.01 41.90 38.02
C VAL A 340 -28.02 42.33 39.07
N GLU A 341 -28.05 41.60 40.18
CA GLU A 341 -28.83 41.91 41.38
C GLU A 341 -27.94 41.94 42.63
N GLY A 342 -28.46 42.41 43.76
CA GLY A 342 -27.71 42.47 45.03
C GLY A 342 -26.81 43.71 45.21
N LEU A 343 -27.05 44.77 44.43
CA LEU A 343 -26.29 46.02 44.49
C LEU A 343 -26.40 46.71 45.86
N PRO A 344 -25.34 47.42 46.31
CA PRO A 344 -25.42 48.27 47.50
C PRO A 344 -26.53 49.34 47.38
N PRO A 345 -27.14 49.79 48.50
CA PRO A 345 -28.06 50.92 48.48
C PRO A 345 -27.42 52.15 47.84
N ASP A 346 -28.16 52.82 46.96
CA ASP A 346 -27.74 54.00 46.19
C ASP A 346 -26.55 53.77 45.23
N ALA A 347 -26.15 52.52 44.98
CA ALA A 347 -25.18 52.19 43.95
C ALA A 347 -25.80 52.29 42.55
N THR A 348 -24.96 52.64 41.57
CA THR A 348 -25.33 52.59 40.14
C THR A 348 -24.46 51.57 39.44
N PHE A 349 -24.97 50.93 38.39
CA PHE A 349 -24.20 49.98 37.59
C PHE A 349 -24.39 50.22 36.10
N SER A 350 -23.41 49.80 35.31
CA SER A 350 -23.52 49.70 33.87
C SER A 350 -22.87 48.41 33.39
N ILE A 351 -23.55 47.70 32.49
CA ILE A 351 -23.00 46.53 31.80
C ILE A 351 -22.70 46.96 30.37
N THR A 352 -21.45 46.81 29.94
CA THR A 352 -21.01 47.09 28.58
C THR A 352 -20.61 45.78 27.93
N GLN A 353 -21.39 45.31 26.95
CA GLN A 353 -21.01 44.14 26.15
C GLN A 353 -19.78 44.48 25.31
N THR A 354 -18.70 43.74 25.48
CA THR A 354 -17.44 43.91 24.73
C THR A 354 -17.29 42.88 23.60
N GLY A 355 -18.18 41.89 23.56
CA GLY A 355 -18.33 40.92 22.48
C GLY A 355 -19.64 40.14 22.60
N ALA A 356 -19.84 39.13 21.74
CA ALA A 356 -21.04 38.26 21.80
C ALA A 356 -21.13 37.46 23.12
N TYR A 357 -19.98 37.17 23.74
CA TYR A 357 -19.86 36.34 24.94
C TYR A 357 -18.96 36.96 26.02
N ALA A 358 -18.78 38.28 26.00
CA ALA A 358 -17.97 39.00 26.99
C ALA A 358 -18.61 40.34 27.35
N ALA A 359 -18.62 40.66 28.65
CA ALA A 359 -19.16 41.90 29.17
C ALA A 359 -18.26 42.49 30.27
N VAL A 360 -18.30 43.80 30.43
CA VAL A 360 -17.73 44.49 31.60
C VAL A 360 -18.88 45.04 32.45
N LEU A 361 -18.97 44.57 33.68
CA LEU A 361 -19.87 45.08 34.71
C LEU A 361 -19.13 46.12 35.55
N SER A 362 -19.52 47.38 35.43
CA SER A 362 -19.03 48.49 36.26
C SER A 362 -20.06 48.84 37.32
N VAL A 363 -19.69 48.78 38.59
CA VAL A 363 -20.54 49.15 39.73
C VAL A 363 -19.91 50.33 40.45
N ARG A 364 -20.63 51.45 40.51
CA ARG A 364 -20.25 52.60 41.33
C ARG A 364 -20.87 52.47 42.71
N ALA A 365 -20.03 52.32 43.73
CA ALA A 365 -20.46 52.14 45.10
C ALA A 365 -21.20 53.37 45.63
N GLY A 366 -22.36 53.15 46.26
CA GLY A 366 -23.16 54.18 46.93
C GLY A 366 -22.58 54.61 48.27
N GLU A 367 -23.41 55.19 49.13
CA GLU A 367 -22.97 55.70 50.44
C GLU A 367 -22.87 54.63 51.53
N SER A 368 -23.43 53.44 51.27
CA SER A 368 -23.47 52.33 52.23
C SER A 368 -22.15 51.57 52.29
N VAL A 369 -21.51 51.57 53.47
CA VAL A 369 -20.30 50.78 53.78
C VAL A 369 -20.71 49.35 54.17
N GLY A 370 -20.02 48.34 53.64
CA GLY A 370 -20.37 46.94 53.92
C GLY A 370 -19.86 45.97 52.85
N SER A 371 -20.16 44.69 53.05
CA SER A 371 -19.92 43.63 52.05
C SER A 371 -21.24 43.29 51.37
N PHE A 372 -21.28 43.39 50.05
CA PHE A 372 -22.45 43.15 49.22
C PHE A 372 -22.19 41.98 48.27
N VAL A 373 -23.13 41.05 48.17
CA VAL A 373 -23.05 39.92 47.24
C VAL A 373 -23.82 40.28 45.99
N LEU A 374 -23.13 40.40 44.87
CA LEU A 374 -23.71 40.66 43.56
C LEU A 374 -23.98 39.33 42.87
N THR A 375 -25.23 39.08 42.47
CA THR A 375 -25.61 37.91 41.67
C THR A 375 -25.69 38.32 40.21
N VAL A 376 -24.84 37.74 39.37
CA VAL A 376 -24.80 37.98 37.93
C VAL A 376 -25.50 36.82 37.23
N THR A 377 -26.50 37.14 36.42
CA THR A 377 -27.34 36.18 35.69
C THR A 377 -27.17 36.39 34.20
N ALA A 378 -26.81 35.33 33.47
CA ALA A 378 -26.77 35.31 32.01
C ALA A 378 -27.91 34.42 31.49
N SER A 379 -28.70 34.94 30.54
CA SER A 379 -29.84 34.22 29.96
C SER A 379 -29.91 34.40 28.43
N GLY A 380 -30.13 33.30 27.72
CA GLY A 380 -30.22 33.24 26.26
C GLY A 380 -30.65 31.84 25.81
N GLY A 381 -31.37 31.73 24.68
CA GLY A 381 -31.78 30.42 24.13
C GLY A 381 -32.63 29.53 25.06
N GLY A 382 -33.31 30.12 26.06
CA GLY A 382 -34.07 29.36 27.07
C GLY A 382 -33.22 28.74 28.19
N LYS A 383 -31.90 28.94 28.19
CA LYS A 383 -30.97 28.55 29.27
C LYS A 383 -30.66 29.75 30.18
N THR A 384 -30.37 29.49 31.44
CA THR A 384 -30.05 30.53 32.43
C THR A 384 -29.00 30.02 33.40
N HIS A 385 -27.91 30.77 33.54
CA HIS A 385 -26.81 30.49 34.46
C HIS A 385 -26.54 31.68 35.36
N THR A 386 -26.20 31.43 36.62
CA THR A 386 -25.97 32.47 37.63
C THR A 386 -24.64 32.25 38.34
N THR A 387 -23.93 33.33 38.64
CA THR A 387 -22.73 33.32 39.49
C THR A 387 -22.76 34.49 40.46
N SER A 388 -22.00 34.43 41.55
CA SER A 388 -21.98 35.46 42.59
C SER A 388 -20.57 35.99 42.84
N VAL A 389 -20.44 37.31 42.96
CA VAL A 389 -19.19 38.00 43.32
C VAL A 389 -19.42 38.94 44.50
N THR A 390 -18.35 39.33 45.19
CA THR A 390 -18.46 40.19 46.38
C THR A 390 -17.90 41.59 46.12
N LEU A 391 -18.65 42.61 46.51
CA LEU A 391 -18.22 44.00 46.49
C LEU A 391 -18.12 44.52 47.92
N GLN A 392 -16.91 44.88 48.34
CA GLN A 392 -16.65 45.45 49.65
C GLN A 392 -16.49 46.97 49.54
N VAL A 393 -17.39 47.72 50.18
CA VAL A 393 -17.35 49.19 50.22
C VAL A 393 -16.73 49.65 51.53
N THR A 394 -15.67 50.45 51.47
CA THR A 394 -14.97 51.03 52.64
C THR A 394 -15.24 52.53 52.77
N PRO A 395 -15.18 53.13 53.99
CA PRO A 395 -15.45 54.56 54.18
C PRO A 395 -14.42 55.43 53.46
N SER A 396 -14.88 56.52 52.84
CA SER A 396 -14.01 57.51 52.18
C SER A 396 -13.24 58.33 53.24
N SER A 397 -11.91 58.29 53.21
CA SER A 397 -11.06 59.10 54.09
C SER A 397 -10.60 60.38 53.38
N THR A 398 -11.19 61.51 53.75
CA THR A 398 -10.80 62.85 53.30
C THR A 398 -9.44 63.25 53.91
N PRO A 399 -8.43 63.69 53.12
CA PRO A 399 -7.14 64.12 53.68
C PRO A 399 -7.24 65.55 54.20
N THR A 400 -6.97 65.76 55.49
CA THR A 400 -6.78 67.09 56.10
C THR A 400 -5.29 67.31 56.36
N SER A 401 -4.76 68.45 55.93
CA SER A 401 -3.36 68.84 55.94
C SER A 401 -2.87 69.37 57.30
N THR A 402 -1.88 68.71 57.94
CA THR A 402 -0.85 69.30 58.83
C THR A 402 0.25 68.25 59.20
N PRO A 403 1.54 68.63 59.41
CA PRO A 403 2.72 67.72 59.58
C PRO A 403 3.20 67.57 61.06
N PRO A 404 4.32 66.88 61.43
CA PRO A 404 4.84 65.48 61.28
C PRO A 404 4.89 64.78 62.69
N PRO A 405 5.65 63.68 63.02
CA PRO A 405 6.51 62.74 62.28
C PRO A 405 6.21 61.23 62.51
N GLY A 406 6.62 60.37 61.57
CA GLY A 406 6.74 58.92 61.82
C GLY A 406 6.19 58.05 60.69
N THR A 407 6.99 57.86 59.65
CA THR A 407 6.72 57.01 58.49
C THR A 407 6.85 55.51 58.83
N PRO A 408 5.88 54.66 58.41
CA PRO A 408 6.17 53.31 57.92
C PRO A 408 5.79 53.18 56.43
N PRO A 409 6.40 52.24 55.69
CA PRO A 409 6.61 52.36 54.24
C PRO A 409 5.34 52.13 53.41
N GLN A 410 5.16 52.99 52.41
CA GLN A 410 4.22 52.84 51.31
C GLN A 410 4.63 51.58 50.52
N GLY A 411 3.70 50.61 50.39
CA GLY A 411 3.96 49.34 49.72
C GLY A 411 4.47 49.55 48.31
N GLU A 412 5.66 49.01 48.03
CA GLU A 412 6.32 49.05 46.73
C GLU A 412 5.48 48.30 45.69
N PHE A 413 5.45 48.80 44.44
CA PHE A 413 4.81 48.09 43.34
C PHE A 413 5.43 46.70 43.16
N ASP A 414 4.61 45.65 43.18
CA ASP A 414 5.02 44.27 42.93
C ASP A 414 3.93 43.48 42.19
N PHE A 415 4.36 42.45 41.47
CA PHE A 415 3.48 41.56 40.70
C PHE A 415 4.06 40.13 40.61
N SER A 416 3.21 39.16 40.31
CA SER A 416 3.59 37.79 39.94
C SER A 416 3.31 37.51 38.46
N LEU A 417 4.12 36.64 37.85
CA LEU A 417 4.06 36.25 36.44
C LEU A 417 3.94 34.73 36.35
N GLN A 418 3.02 34.23 35.53
CA GLN A 418 2.85 32.80 35.23
C GLN A 418 2.69 32.59 33.73
N ILE A 419 3.14 31.43 33.24
CA ILE A 419 2.98 30.97 31.85
C ILE A 419 2.30 29.59 31.87
N SER A 420 1.29 29.40 31.02
CA SER A 420 0.55 28.15 30.90
C SER A 420 0.29 27.79 29.43
N PRO A 421 0.47 26.53 29.01
CA PRO A 421 1.02 25.39 29.77
C PRO A 421 2.53 25.54 30.08
N GLU A 422 3.01 24.90 31.16
CA GLU A 422 4.43 24.93 31.58
C GLU A 422 5.35 24.09 30.68
N SER A 423 4.79 23.14 29.92
CA SER A 423 5.50 22.33 28.94
C SER A 423 4.63 21.99 27.73
N VAL A 424 5.22 22.03 26.53
CA VAL A 424 4.56 21.67 25.27
C VAL A 424 5.54 20.93 24.36
N SER A 425 5.05 19.88 23.68
CA SER A 425 5.79 19.16 22.62
C SER A 425 5.08 19.33 21.27
N VAL A 426 5.83 19.72 20.24
CA VAL A 426 5.31 19.95 18.87
C VAL A 426 6.26 19.48 17.78
N ALA A 427 5.72 19.27 16.58
CA ALA A 427 6.52 18.94 15.41
C ALA A 427 7.16 20.21 14.80
N PRO A 428 8.30 20.07 14.08
CA PRO A 428 8.90 21.17 13.34
C PRO A 428 7.92 21.81 12.34
N GLY A 429 7.70 23.11 12.44
CA GLY A 429 6.84 23.89 11.55
C GLY A 429 5.44 24.21 12.12
N ASP A 430 5.08 23.69 13.29
CA ASP A 430 3.82 23.99 13.96
C ASP A 430 3.88 25.30 14.77
N ALA A 431 2.71 25.89 14.99
CA ALA A 431 2.53 27.06 15.86
C ALA A 431 2.00 26.63 17.23
N VAL A 432 2.56 27.21 18.29
CA VAL A 432 2.18 26.95 19.70
C VAL A 432 1.74 28.25 20.36
N THR A 433 0.69 28.19 21.17
CA THR A 433 0.19 29.34 21.94
C THR A 433 0.35 29.11 23.43
N PHE A 434 0.99 30.06 24.13
CA PHE A 434 1.06 30.12 25.59
C PHE A 434 0.22 31.29 26.10
N THR A 435 -0.38 31.10 27.28
CA THR A 435 -1.06 32.16 28.04
C THR A 435 -0.13 32.70 29.11
N VAL A 436 0.11 34.01 29.12
CA VAL A 436 0.94 34.72 30.10
C VAL A 436 0.02 35.53 31.02
N THR A 437 0.03 35.22 32.31
CA THR A 437 -0.84 35.85 33.31
C THR A 437 -0.02 36.70 34.28
N LEU A 438 -0.42 37.96 34.47
CA LEU A 438 0.17 38.90 35.44
C LEU A 438 -0.83 39.21 36.53
N GLN A 439 -0.43 39.05 37.79
CA GLN A 439 -1.26 39.36 38.95
C GLN A 439 -0.57 40.41 39.84
N SER A 440 -1.28 41.48 40.21
CA SER A 440 -0.74 42.50 41.11
C SER A 440 -0.64 41.96 42.53
N THR A 441 0.52 42.13 43.18
CA THR A 441 0.78 41.66 44.56
C THR A 441 1.01 42.81 45.56
N GLY A 442 1.17 44.05 45.09
CA GLY A 442 1.27 45.24 45.95
C GLY A 442 1.46 46.54 45.17
N GLY A 443 1.14 47.68 45.81
CA GLY A 443 1.29 49.02 45.25
C GLY A 443 0.24 49.38 44.18
N THR A 444 0.38 50.55 43.56
CA THR A 444 -0.46 50.97 42.41
C THR A 444 0.02 50.29 41.12
N PRO A 445 -0.86 49.64 40.34
CA PRO A 445 -0.50 48.99 39.08
C PRO A 445 0.16 49.93 38.08
N GLN A 446 1.30 49.51 37.53
CA GLN A 446 2.01 50.21 36.46
C GLN A 446 2.06 49.31 35.21
N PRO A 447 2.18 49.88 34.00
CA PRO A 447 2.35 49.08 32.78
C PRO A 447 3.65 48.27 32.85
N VAL A 448 3.55 46.98 32.52
CA VAL A 448 4.66 46.01 32.51
C VAL A 448 4.88 45.55 31.07
N SER A 449 6.08 45.74 30.53
CA SER A 449 6.46 45.29 29.19
C SER A 449 6.92 43.84 29.22
N LEU A 450 6.50 43.05 28.22
CA LEU A 450 6.83 41.63 28.08
C LEU A 450 7.83 41.40 26.95
N THR A 451 8.87 40.61 27.22
CA THR A 451 9.84 40.17 26.22
C THR A 451 10.07 38.67 26.32
N VAL A 452 10.39 38.02 25.20
CA VAL A 452 10.64 36.56 25.13
C VAL A 452 12.07 36.30 24.72
N SER A 453 12.69 35.31 25.37
CA SER A 453 14.05 34.86 25.08
C SER A 453 14.16 33.33 25.22
N GLY A 454 15.26 32.75 24.75
CA GLY A 454 15.49 31.29 24.78
C GLY A 454 14.97 30.50 23.58
N LEU A 455 14.49 31.20 22.53
CA LEU A 455 14.09 30.61 21.25
C LEU A 455 15.26 30.58 20.24
N PRO A 456 15.36 29.56 19.38
CA PRO A 456 16.28 29.52 18.24
C PRO A 456 16.13 30.70 17.27
N SER A 457 17.20 31.04 16.55
CA SER A 457 17.22 32.20 15.63
C SER A 457 16.31 32.07 14.41
N ASP A 458 15.90 30.85 14.06
CA ASP A 458 15.00 30.53 12.96
C ASP A 458 13.51 30.50 13.38
N TYR A 459 13.20 30.70 14.67
CA TYR A 459 11.83 30.73 15.16
C TYR A 459 11.31 32.18 15.18
N SER A 460 9.98 32.33 15.12
CA SER A 460 9.34 33.64 15.31
C SER A 460 8.33 33.57 16.44
N TYR A 461 8.10 34.70 17.11
CA TYR A 461 7.08 34.81 18.15
C TYR A 461 6.30 36.11 18.03
N ALA A 462 5.08 36.13 18.54
CA ALA A 462 4.23 37.30 18.64
C ALA A 462 3.58 37.35 20.04
N LEU A 463 3.61 38.52 20.68
CA LEU A 463 2.94 38.80 21.94
C LEU A 463 1.76 39.74 21.70
N SER A 464 0.58 39.40 22.21
CA SER A 464 -0.62 40.23 22.11
C SER A 464 -1.37 40.27 23.45
N PRO A 465 -1.39 41.41 24.17
CA PRO A 465 -0.62 42.65 23.96
C PRO A 465 0.85 42.56 24.48
N GLU A 466 1.75 43.42 23.98
CA GLU A 466 3.17 43.48 24.43
C GLU A 466 3.37 44.19 25.78
N THR A 467 2.38 44.97 26.23
CA THR A 467 2.40 45.66 27.53
C THR A 467 1.10 45.37 28.26
N VAL A 468 1.20 44.91 29.51
CA VAL A 468 0.06 44.53 30.36
C VAL A 468 0.15 45.30 31.67
N THR A 469 -0.95 45.90 32.12
CA THR A 469 -1.04 46.47 33.48
C THR A 469 -1.62 45.41 34.42
N PRO A 470 -0.88 44.91 35.43
CA PRO A 470 -1.39 43.87 36.33
C PRO A 470 -2.61 44.36 37.12
N THR A 471 -3.68 43.60 37.28
CA THR A 471 -3.97 42.23 36.84
C THR A 471 -4.36 42.17 35.34
N GLY A 472 -3.73 41.29 34.54
CA GLY A 472 -4.03 41.16 33.11
C GLY A 472 -3.38 39.95 32.44
N VAL A 473 -3.72 39.67 31.18
CA VAL A 473 -3.25 38.52 30.41
C VAL A 473 -2.69 38.92 29.04
N ALA A 474 -1.74 38.15 28.53
CA ALA A 474 -1.22 38.25 27.16
C ALA A 474 -1.07 36.87 26.53
N THR A 475 -1.29 36.78 25.22
CA THR A 475 -1.07 35.55 24.44
C THR A 475 0.29 35.61 23.76
N LEU A 476 1.08 34.54 23.91
CA LEU A 476 2.35 34.33 23.23
C LEU A 476 2.17 33.24 22.17
N GLU A 477 2.22 33.60 20.89
CA GLU A 477 2.29 32.66 19.77
C GLU A 477 3.77 32.44 19.40
N VAL A 478 4.21 31.19 19.32
CA VAL A 478 5.55 30.79 18.86
C VAL A 478 5.39 29.93 17.61
N ARG A 479 6.04 30.31 16.51
CA ARG A 479 6.09 29.51 15.28
C ARG A 479 7.43 28.83 15.18
N THR A 480 7.40 27.50 15.24
CA THR A 480 8.58 26.64 15.14
C THR A 480 9.02 26.50 13.68
N SER A 481 10.31 26.22 13.48
CA SER A 481 10.91 25.99 12.16
C SER A 481 11.66 24.65 12.19
N SER A 482 12.75 24.49 11.43
CA SER A 482 13.47 23.22 11.27
C SER A 482 14.37 22.82 12.45
N THR A 483 14.75 23.75 13.33
CA THR A 483 15.66 23.44 14.45
C THR A 483 14.94 22.60 15.51
N THR A 484 15.50 21.46 15.90
CA THR A 484 14.90 20.52 16.87
C THR A 484 15.67 20.51 18.19
N GLY A 485 14.98 20.31 19.30
CA GLY A 485 15.56 20.27 20.65
C GLY A 485 14.56 20.71 21.72
N SER A 486 14.98 20.63 22.98
CA SER A 486 14.24 21.21 24.10
C SER A 486 14.73 22.63 24.36
N PHE A 487 13.82 23.60 24.29
CA PHE A 487 14.10 25.01 24.47
C PHE A 487 13.36 25.55 25.69
N THR A 488 14.05 26.33 26.52
CA THR A 488 13.43 27.01 27.65
C THR A 488 12.97 28.39 27.22
N VAL A 489 11.67 28.52 26.95
CA VAL A 489 11.04 29.80 26.63
C VAL A 489 10.98 30.62 27.91
N THR A 490 11.71 31.73 27.97
CA THR A 490 11.75 32.62 29.13
C THR A 490 11.04 33.92 28.80
N VAL A 491 9.88 34.14 29.44
CA VAL A 491 9.14 35.40 29.37
C VAL A 491 9.63 36.30 30.50
N THR A 492 10.10 37.48 30.15
CA THR A 492 10.56 38.52 31.10
C THR A 492 9.57 39.66 31.12
N ALA A 493 9.06 39.97 32.31
CA ALA A 493 8.15 41.07 32.55
C ALA A 493 8.87 42.18 33.31
N THR A 494 8.94 43.39 32.73
CA THR A 494 9.64 44.54 33.30
C THR A 494 8.71 45.74 33.44
N GLY A 495 8.51 46.23 34.67
CA GLY A 495 7.69 47.41 34.94
C GLY A 495 7.85 47.88 36.38
N GLY A 496 7.73 49.20 36.61
CA GLY A 496 7.81 49.81 37.94
C GLY A 496 9.05 49.46 38.77
N GLY A 497 10.20 49.25 38.12
CA GLY A 497 11.46 48.89 38.77
C GLY A 497 11.58 47.41 39.18
N LYS A 498 10.56 46.58 38.92
CA LYS A 498 10.58 45.14 39.15
C LYS A 498 10.76 44.37 37.84
N VAL A 499 11.50 43.26 37.94
CA VAL A 499 11.68 42.29 36.85
C VAL A 499 11.28 40.92 37.38
N LYS A 500 10.37 40.23 36.70
CA LYS A 500 9.94 38.85 37.01
C LYS A 500 10.05 38.00 35.75
N THR A 501 10.44 36.75 35.92
CA THR A 501 10.56 35.79 34.82
C THR A 501 9.68 34.57 35.06
N ALA A 502 9.13 34.03 33.98
CA ALA A 502 8.41 32.77 33.96
C ALA A 502 8.95 31.93 32.79
N THR A 503 9.11 30.64 33.01
CA THR A 503 9.72 29.72 32.05
C THR A 503 8.76 28.62 31.67
N ALA A 504 8.69 28.30 30.38
CA ALA A 504 8.03 27.11 29.86
C ALA A 504 9.03 26.29 29.03
N THR A 505 8.85 24.96 29.00
CA THR A 505 9.66 24.08 28.14
C THR A 505 8.93 23.82 26.83
N LEU A 506 9.57 24.19 25.72
CA LEU A 506 9.12 23.89 24.37
C LEU A 506 10.02 22.79 23.80
N SER A 507 9.49 21.58 23.68
CA SER A 507 10.19 20.49 22.98
C SER A 507 9.77 20.46 21.52
N VAL A 508 10.74 20.63 20.61
CA VAL A 508 10.51 20.51 19.16
C VAL A 508 11.28 19.29 18.69
N GLU A 509 10.57 18.20 18.46
CA GLU A 509 11.19 16.89 18.23
C GLU A 509 10.90 16.40 16.81
N SER A 510 11.95 16.20 16.00
CA SER A 510 11.85 15.39 14.78
C SER A 510 11.97 13.91 15.15
N GLY A 511 10.86 13.30 15.56
CA GLY A 511 10.74 11.86 15.76
C GLY A 511 11.68 11.27 16.81
N GLN A 512 11.20 11.12 18.05
CA GLN A 512 11.79 10.21 19.04
C GLN A 512 10.73 9.70 20.05
N PRO A 513 11.10 8.74 20.93
CA PRO A 513 10.36 7.52 21.19
C PRO A 513 9.12 7.75 22.06
N GLY A 514 7.96 7.31 21.57
CA GLY A 514 6.68 7.42 22.28
C GLY A 514 5.60 8.17 21.50
N VAL A 515 5.95 8.88 20.43
CA VAL A 515 4.99 9.42 19.45
C VAL A 515 5.23 8.71 18.11
N PRO A 516 4.26 7.95 17.57
CA PRO A 516 4.46 7.19 16.35
C PRO A 516 4.74 8.14 15.18
N ALA A 517 5.88 7.95 14.52
CA ALA A 517 6.25 8.67 13.32
C ALA A 517 5.13 8.54 12.25
N ARG A 518 4.81 9.60 11.51
CA ARG A 518 3.67 9.60 10.58
C ARG A 518 4.12 9.36 9.14
N CYS A 519 3.47 8.46 8.42
CA CYS A 519 3.69 8.30 6.98
C CYS A 519 2.95 9.41 6.20
N VAL A 520 3.32 10.67 6.39
CA VAL A 520 2.54 11.86 5.99
C VAL A 520 2.16 11.90 4.50
N ILE A 521 3.03 11.44 3.60
CA ILE A 521 2.71 11.35 2.16
C ILE A 521 1.65 10.28 1.89
N ALA A 522 1.78 9.12 2.54
CA ALA A 522 0.81 8.03 2.39
C ALA A 522 -0.53 8.42 3.03
N THR A 523 -0.51 9.01 4.22
CA THR A 523 -1.70 9.57 4.88
C THR A 523 -2.41 10.60 4.00
N ALA A 524 -1.65 11.52 3.38
CA ALA A 524 -2.23 12.51 2.47
C ALA A 524 -2.82 11.88 1.20
N ALA A 525 -2.20 10.83 0.66
CA ALA A 525 -2.69 10.14 -0.52
C ALA A 525 -3.96 9.31 -0.23
N TYR A 526 -3.95 8.54 0.86
CA TYR A 526 -5.05 7.64 1.24
C TYR A 526 -6.14 8.31 2.09
N GLY A 527 -5.91 9.53 2.56
CA GLY A 527 -6.89 10.36 3.28
C GLY A 527 -7.07 10.01 4.76
N SER A 528 -6.40 8.99 5.27
CA SER A 528 -6.46 8.60 6.69
C SER A 528 -5.18 7.90 7.13
N GLU A 529 -4.78 8.13 8.39
CA GLU A 529 -3.72 7.34 9.02
C GLU A 529 -4.14 5.89 9.25
N MET A 530 -5.45 5.62 9.33
CA MET A 530 -6.03 4.28 9.54
C MET A 530 -6.24 3.50 8.24
N ALA A 531 -5.83 4.04 7.09
CA ALA A 531 -5.89 3.30 5.83
C ALA A 531 -5.01 2.05 5.92
N PRO A 532 -5.46 0.88 5.41
CA PRO A 532 -4.70 -0.38 5.52
C PRO A 532 -3.27 -0.28 4.97
N GLN A 533 -3.09 0.41 3.84
CA GLN A 533 -1.79 0.62 3.23
C GLN A 533 -0.86 1.48 4.10
N VAL A 534 -1.42 2.46 4.83
CA VAL A 534 -0.66 3.31 5.75
C VAL A 534 -0.29 2.53 7.01
N GLN A 535 -1.20 1.69 7.51
CA GLN A 535 -0.95 0.83 8.66
C GLN A 535 0.13 -0.21 8.36
N MET A 536 0.12 -0.82 7.18
CA MET A 536 1.17 -1.73 6.75
C MET A 536 2.56 -1.07 6.71
N LEU A 537 2.66 0.15 6.14
CA LEU A 537 3.91 0.93 6.16
C LEU A 537 4.39 1.22 7.58
N ARG A 538 3.46 1.49 8.51
CA ARG A 538 3.78 1.75 9.91
C ARG A 538 4.21 0.48 10.63
N GLN A 539 3.51 -0.62 10.44
CA GLN A 539 3.84 -1.91 11.04
C GLN A 539 5.25 -2.35 10.64
N PHE A 540 5.56 -2.36 9.34
CA PHE A 540 6.90 -2.73 8.88
C PHE A 540 7.99 -1.81 9.46
N ARG A 541 7.73 -0.49 9.51
CA ARG A 541 8.70 0.47 10.08
C ARG A 541 8.88 0.30 11.59
N ASP A 542 7.78 0.23 12.33
CA ASP A 542 7.75 0.32 13.80
C ASP A 542 8.03 -1.02 14.47
N THR A 543 7.60 -2.12 13.86
CA THR A 543 7.70 -3.48 14.43
C THR A 543 8.89 -4.24 13.87
N GLU A 544 9.18 -4.12 12.57
CA GLU A 544 10.29 -4.86 11.95
C GLU A 544 11.59 -4.06 11.93
N VAL A 545 11.59 -2.91 11.25
CA VAL A 545 12.82 -2.12 11.04
C VAL A 545 13.34 -1.54 12.35
N ALA A 546 12.47 -0.91 13.15
CA ALA A 546 12.87 -0.29 14.41
C ALA A 546 13.29 -1.28 15.50
N ALA A 547 12.97 -2.58 15.36
CA ALA A 547 13.34 -3.61 16.33
C ALA A 547 14.84 -3.94 16.34
N THR A 548 15.60 -3.53 15.31
CA THR A 548 17.04 -3.81 15.19
C THR A 548 17.90 -2.56 15.33
N PHE A 549 19.16 -2.73 15.72
CA PHE A 549 20.13 -1.64 15.80
C PHE A 549 20.43 -1.07 14.40
N ALA A 550 20.66 -1.92 13.40
CA ALA A 550 20.84 -1.47 12.02
C ALA A 550 19.63 -0.69 11.48
N GLY A 551 18.42 -1.23 11.68
CA GLY A 551 17.20 -0.61 11.18
C GLY A 551 16.84 0.69 11.89
N SER A 552 16.97 0.76 13.22
CA SER A 552 16.77 2.01 13.96
C SER A 552 17.82 3.08 13.62
N ALA A 553 19.08 2.70 13.40
CA ALA A 553 20.13 3.61 12.92
C ALA A 553 19.82 4.15 11.50
N PHE A 554 19.32 3.29 10.60
CA PHE A 554 18.82 3.71 9.29
C PHE A 554 17.67 4.70 9.41
N LEU A 555 16.67 4.42 10.26
CA LEU A 555 15.49 5.26 10.44
C LEU A 555 15.84 6.67 10.92
N LYS A 556 16.92 6.85 11.70
CA LYS A 556 17.41 8.20 12.07
C LYS A 556 17.77 9.03 10.83
N VAL A 557 18.55 8.45 9.90
CA VAL A 557 18.94 9.14 8.66
C VAL A 557 17.76 9.31 7.72
N PHE A 558 16.97 8.25 7.56
CA PHE A 558 15.79 8.25 6.69
C PHE A 558 14.75 9.27 7.14
N ASN A 559 14.42 9.32 8.43
CA ASN A 559 13.43 10.27 8.97
C ASN A 559 13.91 11.70 8.80
N ALA A 560 15.18 12.00 9.11
CA ALA A 560 15.74 13.33 8.91
C ALA A 560 15.60 13.78 7.44
N PHE A 561 15.91 12.89 6.49
CA PHE A 561 15.71 13.16 5.08
C PHE A 561 14.23 13.30 4.72
N TYR A 562 13.39 12.33 5.06
CA TYR A 562 11.98 12.25 4.68
C TYR A 562 11.17 13.45 5.20
N TYR A 563 11.31 13.80 6.48
CA TYR A 563 10.55 14.90 7.07
C TYR A 563 11.09 16.29 6.69
N SER A 564 12.29 16.39 6.12
CA SER A 564 12.81 17.68 5.64
C SER A 564 12.04 18.26 4.45
N TRP A 565 11.33 17.42 3.68
CA TRP A 565 10.60 17.85 2.49
C TRP A 565 9.18 17.28 2.35
N SER A 566 8.84 16.21 3.07
CA SER A 566 7.54 15.55 2.95
C SER A 566 6.33 16.36 3.45
N PRO A 567 6.39 17.22 4.50
CA PRO A 567 5.18 17.90 4.98
C PRO A 567 4.57 18.88 3.97
N PRO A 568 5.35 19.76 3.28
CA PRO A 568 4.81 20.61 2.21
C PRO A 568 4.20 19.79 1.06
N VAL A 569 4.81 18.66 0.71
CA VAL A 569 4.32 17.76 -0.34
C VAL A 569 3.02 17.06 0.09
N ALA A 570 2.94 16.58 1.34
CA ALA A 570 1.75 15.95 1.88
C ALA A 570 0.56 16.90 1.87
N ARG A 571 0.76 18.18 2.24
CA ARG A 571 -0.28 19.21 2.15
C ARG A 571 -0.75 19.44 0.70
N PHE A 572 0.18 19.50 -0.24
CA PHE A 572 -0.15 19.65 -1.66
C PHE A 572 -0.99 18.46 -2.20
N ILE A 573 -0.69 17.25 -1.72
CA ILE A 573 -1.42 16.03 -2.10
C ILE A 573 -2.82 16.03 -1.51
N SER A 574 -2.99 16.35 -0.22
CA SER A 574 -4.28 16.28 0.46
C SER A 574 -5.27 17.33 -0.06
N GLU A 575 -4.80 18.48 -0.52
CA GLU A 575 -5.63 19.54 -1.11
C GLU A 575 -6.14 19.20 -2.52
N ARG A 576 -5.61 18.15 -3.19
CA ARG A 576 -5.90 17.85 -4.61
C ARG A 576 -6.24 16.37 -4.85
N PRO A 577 -7.54 16.02 -5.03
CA PRO A 577 -7.98 14.63 -5.20
C PRO A 577 -7.31 13.89 -6.36
N GLY A 578 -7.10 14.56 -7.50
CA GLY A 578 -6.42 13.97 -8.66
C GLY A 578 -4.94 13.65 -8.41
N VAL A 579 -4.24 14.49 -7.64
CA VAL A 579 -2.85 14.24 -7.25
C VAL A 579 -2.80 13.09 -6.24
N ALA A 580 -3.70 13.06 -5.26
CA ALA A 580 -3.82 11.96 -4.32
C ALA A 580 -4.04 10.62 -5.02
N ALA A 581 -4.91 10.56 -6.03
CA ALA A 581 -5.12 9.36 -6.83
C ALA A 581 -3.85 8.92 -7.58
N ALA A 582 -3.13 9.84 -8.22
CA ALA A 582 -1.87 9.55 -8.90
C ALA A 582 -0.79 9.05 -7.92
N VAL A 583 -0.72 9.64 -6.73
CA VAL A 583 0.22 9.20 -5.68
C VAL A 583 -0.15 7.80 -5.16
N ARG A 584 -1.43 7.46 -5.00
CA ARG A 584 -1.84 6.08 -4.64
C ARG A 584 -1.33 5.07 -5.66
N VAL A 585 -1.56 5.33 -6.96
CA VAL A 585 -1.05 4.49 -8.05
C VAL A 585 0.47 4.36 -7.97
N THR A 586 1.16 5.46 -7.72
CA THR A 586 2.62 5.49 -7.59
C THR A 586 3.10 4.70 -6.36
N LEU A 587 2.32 4.61 -5.29
CA LEU A 587 2.69 3.88 -4.08
C LEU A 587 2.44 2.36 -4.16
N TYR A 588 1.67 1.84 -5.13
CA TYR A 588 1.39 0.40 -5.21
C TYR A 588 2.65 -0.49 -5.27
N PRO A 589 3.65 -0.21 -6.14
CA PRO A 589 4.87 -1.01 -6.15
C PRO A 589 5.62 -0.93 -4.83
N LEU A 590 5.62 0.23 -4.16
CA LEU A 590 6.26 0.38 -2.84
C LEU A 590 5.59 -0.52 -1.80
N VAL A 591 4.25 -0.50 -1.73
CA VAL A 591 3.49 -1.32 -0.79
C VAL A 591 3.73 -2.82 -1.04
N GLY A 592 3.69 -3.27 -2.31
CA GLY A 592 3.97 -4.67 -2.65
C GLY A 592 5.40 -5.11 -2.33
N ILE A 593 6.41 -4.26 -2.60
CA ILE A 593 7.80 -4.55 -2.28
C ILE A 593 8.03 -4.68 -0.77
N LEU A 594 7.34 -3.85 0.02
CA LEU A 594 7.42 -3.92 1.48
C LEU A 594 6.71 -5.16 2.03
N SER A 595 5.60 -5.61 1.41
CA SER A 595 4.99 -6.91 1.73
C SER A 595 5.98 -8.05 1.58
N LEU A 596 6.64 -8.11 0.43
CA LEU A 596 7.62 -9.16 0.15
C LEU A 596 8.84 -9.08 1.09
N SER A 597 9.16 -7.87 1.54
CA SER A 597 10.26 -7.64 2.48
C SER A 597 9.88 -8.08 3.90
N GLU A 598 8.61 -7.93 4.30
CA GLU A 598 8.04 -8.47 5.55
C GLU A 598 8.03 -10.01 5.53
N ASP A 599 7.55 -10.61 4.44
CA ASP A 599 7.56 -12.08 4.24
C ASP A 599 8.98 -12.66 4.36
N LEU A 600 9.99 -11.95 3.84
CA LEU A 600 11.39 -12.35 3.97
C LEU A 600 11.87 -12.32 5.42
N VAL A 601 11.47 -11.31 6.20
CA VAL A 601 11.85 -11.20 7.63
C VAL A 601 11.21 -12.35 8.41
N GLU A 602 9.94 -12.64 8.15
CA GLU A 602 9.23 -13.76 8.78
C GLU A 602 9.87 -15.11 8.42
N ALA A 603 10.18 -15.34 7.14
CA ALA A 603 10.85 -16.55 6.67
C ALA A 603 12.23 -16.76 7.30
N MET A 604 12.90 -15.68 7.74
CA MET A 604 14.19 -15.72 8.43
C MET A 604 14.07 -15.84 9.96
N GLY A 605 12.86 -16.02 10.50
CA GLY A 605 12.61 -16.22 11.93
C GLY A 605 12.36 -14.93 12.72
N GLY A 606 11.93 -13.85 12.03
CA GLY A 606 11.59 -12.57 12.65
C GLY A 606 12.74 -11.54 12.64
N PRO A 607 12.51 -10.37 13.27
CA PRO A 607 13.42 -9.22 13.15
C PRO A 607 14.76 -9.47 13.86
N SER A 608 15.79 -9.63 13.03
CA SER A 608 17.20 -9.77 13.40
C SER A 608 18.07 -8.87 12.51
N GLU A 609 19.27 -8.50 12.98
CA GLU A 609 20.21 -7.65 12.21
C GLU A 609 20.44 -8.16 10.78
N LEU A 610 20.53 -9.49 10.62
CA LEU A 610 20.71 -10.13 9.32
C LEU A 610 19.44 -10.02 8.47
N SER A 611 18.26 -10.35 9.02
CA SER A 611 16.99 -10.28 8.28
C SER A 611 16.62 -8.86 7.85
N ILE A 612 16.80 -7.86 8.72
CA ILE A 612 16.49 -6.46 8.39
C ILE A 612 17.49 -5.91 7.36
N THR A 613 18.77 -6.29 7.44
CA THR A 613 19.75 -5.93 6.41
C THR A 613 19.41 -6.59 5.07
N ALA A 614 19.03 -7.87 5.07
CA ALA A 614 18.62 -8.60 3.86
C ALA A 614 17.35 -8.00 3.24
N SER A 615 16.33 -7.71 4.06
CA SER A 615 15.09 -7.04 3.63
C SER A 615 15.37 -5.65 3.07
N GLY A 616 16.28 -4.88 3.68
CA GLY A 616 16.70 -3.57 3.19
C GLY A 616 17.35 -3.63 1.82
N VAL A 617 18.20 -4.63 1.56
CA VAL A 617 18.83 -4.87 0.24
C VAL A 617 17.80 -5.32 -0.80
N LEU A 618 16.86 -6.20 -0.42
CA LEU A 618 15.78 -6.64 -1.30
C LEU A 618 14.88 -5.46 -1.68
N ALA A 619 14.37 -4.72 -0.68
CA ALA A 619 13.48 -3.59 -0.87
C ALA A 619 14.13 -2.52 -1.75
N SER A 620 15.34 -2.07 -1.42
CA SER A 620 16.07 -1.07 -2.19
C SER A 620 16.36 -1.52 -3.63
N GLY A 621 16.75 -2.78 -3.86
CA GLY A 621 16.97 -3.32 -5.20
C GLY A 621 15.70 -3.30 -6.05
N LEU A 622 14.58 -3.77 -5.48
CA LEU A 622 13.28 -3.77 -6.16
C LEU A 622 12.74 -2.36 -6.40
N LEU A 623 12.92 -1.44 -5.45
CA LEU A 623 12.57 -0.02 -5.62
C LEU A 623 13.39 0.64 -6.73
N GLY A 624 14.67 0.27 -6.85
CA GLY A 624 15.53 0.73 -7.94
C GLY A 624 15.02 0.24 -9.29
N LEU A 625 14.61 -1.03 -9.37
CA LEU A 625 14.03 -1.60 -10.58
C LEU A 625 12.67 -1.00 -10.93
N SER A 626 11.80 -0.75 -9.95
CA SER A 626 10.45 -0.22 -10.21
C SER A 626 10.45 1.27 -10.55
N TYR A 627 11.23 2.10 -9.82
CA TYR A 627 11.17 3.56 -9.96
C TYR A 627 12.32 4.16 -10.77
N LEU A 628 13.51 3.54 -10.78
CA LEU A 628 14.69 4.14 -11.42
C LEU A 628 15.06 3.51 -12.77
N LEU A 629 14.63 2.28 -13.06
CA LEU A 629 15.00 1.57 -14.30
C LEU A 629 14.63 2.35 -15.55
N VAL A 630 13.36 2.76 -15.67
CA VAL A 630 12.84 3.49 -16.84
C VAL A 630 13.49 4.87 -17.00
N PRO A 631 13.49 5.76 -15.99
CA PRO A 631 14.11 7.08 -16.14
C PRO A 631 15.61 6.99 -16.37
N MET A 632 16.31 6.01 -15.77
CA MET A 632 17.74 5.82 -16.02
C MET A 632 18.01 5.32 -17.45
N ALA A 633 17.23 4.36 -17.95
CA ALA A 633 17.34 3.90 -19.34
C ALA A 633 17.04 5.04 -20.33
N ALA A 634 16.04 5.87 -20.04
CA ALA A 634 15.72 7.06 -20.83
C ALA A 634 16.88 8.07 -20.81
N ALA A 635 17.43 8.39 -19.64
CA ALA A 635 18.55 9.31 -19.50
C ALA A 635 19.81 8.84 -20.25
N LEU A 636 20.14 7.55 -20.18
CA LEU A 636 21.25 6.96 -20.94
C LEU A 636 21.02 7.05 -22.46
N ARG A 637 19.79 6.81 -22.91
CA ARG A 637 19.41 6.98 -24.33
C ARG A 637 19.51 8.45 -24.79
N LEU A 638 18.97 9.38 -24.00
CA LEU A 638 18.98 10.83 -24.28
C LEU A 638 20.40 11.40 -24.34
N THR A 639 21.23 11.06 -23.36
CA THR A 639 22.62 11.52 -23.28
C THR A 639 23.58 10.73 -24.17
N ARG A 640 23.09 9.67 -24.83
CA ARG A 640 23.88 8.69 -25.60
C ARG A 640 25.02 8.07 -24.79
N THR A 641 24.88 8.04 -23.47
CA THR A 641 25.86 7.42 -22.58
C THR A 641 25.54 5.93 -22.41
N ARG A 642 26.54 5.15 -22.02
CA ARG A 642 26.39 3.73 -21.75
C ARG A 642 26.95 3.41 -20.38
N ILE A 643 26.28 2.51 -19.66
CA ILE A 643 26.80 1.96 -18.41
C ILE A 643 28.09 1.19 -18.74
N ARG A 644 29.21 1.67 -18.20
CA ARG A 644 30.51 1.02 -18.35
C ARG A 644 30.67 -0.02 -17.24
N ARG A 645 31.41 -1.10 -17.51
CA ARG A 645 31.66 -2.16 -16.52
C ARG A 645 32.26 -1.61 -15.21
N TRP A 646 33.06 -0.54 -15.27
CA TRP A 646 33.61 0.08 -14.08
C TRP A 646 32.58 0.83 -13.22
N TRP A 647 31.45 1.29 -13.78
CA TRP A 647 30.36 1.91 -13.01
C TRP A 647 29.66 0.85 -12.16
N LEU A 648 29.41 -0.33 -12.73
CA LEU A 648 28.89 -1.49 -11.99
C LEU A 648 29.87 -1.94 -10.91
N ALA A 649 31.17 -2.00 -11.23
CA ALA A 649 32.19 -2.31 -10.25
C ALA A 649 32.22 -1.27 -9.12
N ALA A 650 32.15 0.03 -9.44
CA ALA A 650 32.12 1.10 -8.44
C ALA A 650 30.88 1.03 -7.53
N ALA A 651 29.70 0.81 -8.10
CA ALA A 651 28.46 0.65 -7.33
C ALA A 651 28.49 -0.62 -6.47
N GLY A 652 29.01 -1.73 -7.00
CA GLY A 652 29.24 -2.97 -6.25
C GLY A 652 30.23 -2.78 -5.10
N THR A 653 31.33 -2.04 -5.32
CA THR A 653 32.28 -1.73 -4.24
C THR A 653 31.68 -0.81 -3.18
N ALA A 654 30.82 0.14 -3.57
CA ALA A 654 30.12 1.01 -2.63
C ALA A 654 29.11 0.23 -1.77
N ALA A 655 28.40 -0.73 -2.36
CA ALA A 655 27.52 -1.63 -1.62
C ALA A 655 28.31 -2.52 -0.65
N ALA A 656 29.43 -3.11 -1.11
CA ALA A 656 30.29 -3.94 -0.28
C ALA A 656 30.92 -3.14 0.88
N SER A 657 31.44 -1.93 0.62
CA SER A 657 32.03 -1.10 1.66
C SER A 657 30.99 -0.61 2.67
N SER A 658 29.78 -0.29 2.21
CA SER A 658 28.67 0.11 3.09
C SER A 658 28.18 -1.05 3.95
N ALA A 659 28.13 -2.28 3.40
CA ALA A 659 27.82 -3.49 4.17
C ALA A 659 28.87 -3.77 5.25
N VAL A 660 30.16 -3.61 4.93
CA VAL A 660 31.26 -3.74 5.91
C VAL A 660 31.17 -2.65 6.99
N ALA A 661 30.90 -1.40 6.61
CA ALA A 661 30.70 -0.30 7.56
C ALA A 661 29.49 -0.56 8.46
N LEU A 662 28.39 -1.07 7.92
CA LEU A 662 27.21 -1.44 8.70
C LEU A 662 27.54 -2.58 9.69
N ALA A 663 28.18 -3.66 9.21
CA ALA A 663 28.56 -4.78 10.07
C ALA A 663 29.51 -4.35 11.20
N ALA A 664 30.48 -3.47 10.90
CA ALA A 664 31.35 -2.87 11.90
C ALA A 664 30.58 -1.97 12.87
N GLY A 665 29.65 -1.16 12.37
CA GLY A 665 28.78 -0.29 13.17
C GLY A 665 27.90 -1.08 14.15
N VAL A 666 27.29 -2.16 13.68
CA VAL A 666 26.50 -3.09 14.51
C VAL A 666 27.39 -3.78 15.54
N SER A 667 28.54 -4.33 15.12
CA SER A 667 29.46 -5.06 16.02
C SER A 667 30.06 -4.18 17.12
N LEU A 668 30.31 -2.91 16.80
CA LEU A 668 30.89 -1.92 17.72
C LEU A 668 29.83 -1.09 18.44
N THR A 669 28.53 -1.31 18.17
CA THR A 669 27.41 -0.46 18.63
C THR A 669 27.62 1.04 18.32
N ALA A 670 28.33 1.32 17.22
CA ALA A 670 28.67 2.68 16.80
C ALA A 670 27.54 3.24 15.91
N GLU A 671 26.60 3.96 16.51
CA GLU A 671 25.38 4.43 15.84
C GLU A 671 25.64 5.21 14.55
N VAL A 672 26.60 6.15 14.57
CA VAL A 672 26.92 6.99 13.40
C VAL A 672 27.45 6.14 12.24
N LEU A 673 28.24 5.11 12.55
CA LEU A 673 28.80 4.21 11.55
C LEU A 673 27.73 3.26 11.00
N ALA A 674 26.83 2.75 11.85
CA ALA A 674 25.69 1.94 11.44
C ALA A 674 24.68 2.74 10.61
N ALA A 675 24.41 4.00 10.97
CA ALA A 675 23.57 4.92 10.22
C ALA A 675 24.15 5.23 8.84
N ALA A 676 25.45 5.55 8.75
CA ALA A 676 26.13 5.77 7.49
C ALA A 676 26.20 4.50 6.62
N GLY A 677 26.51 3.36 7.24
CA GLY A 677 26.61 2.06 6.57
C GLY A 677 25.26 1.59 6.00
N SER A 678 24.18 1.67 6.79
CA SER A 678 22.84 1.27 6.34
C SER A 678 22.29 2.19 5.25
N ALA A 679 22.42 3.52 5.39
CA ALA A 679 21.99 4.46 4.36
C ALA A 679 22.81 4.31 3.07
N GLY A 680 24.13 4.14 3.18
CA GLY A 680 25.02 3.88 2.04
C GLY A 680 24.68 2.56 1.33
N LEU A 681 24.33 1.53 2.10
CA LEU A 681 23.92 0.24 1.55
C LEU A 681 22.63 0.36 0.76
N VAL A 682 21.62 1.04 1.29
CA VAL A 682 20.33 1.29 0.59
C VAL A 682 20.54 2.09 -0.69
N LEU A 683 21.32 3.19 -0.65
CA LEU A 683 21.54 4.03 -1.83
C LEU A 683 22.32 3.31 -2.94
N SER A 684 23.34 2.53 -2.56
CA SER A 684 24.16 1.79 -3.53
C SER A 684 23.40 0.65 -4.20
N THR A 685 22.58 -0.08 -3.46
CA THR A 685 21.72 -1.18 -3.97
C THR A 685 20.56 -0.66 -4.82
N LEU A 686 19.92 0.45 -4.41
CA LEU A 686 18.90 1.19 -5.18
C LEU A 686 19.41 1.59 -6.58
N ALA A 687 20.69 1.97 -6.69
CA ALA A 687 21.31 2.29 -7.98
C ALA A 687 21.83 1.06 -8.73
N LEU A 688 22.42 0.09 -8.02
CA LEU A 688 23.10 -1.06 -8.61
C LEU A 688 22.13 -1.97 -9.38
N ALA A 689 20.96 -2.28 -8.82
CA ALA A 689 19.99 -3.19 -9.43
C ALA A 689 19.53 -2.75 -10.84
N PRO A 690 19.02 -1.52 -11.05
CA PRO A 690 18.65 -1.07 -12.39
C PRO A 690 19.86 -0.91 -13.32
N MET A 691 21.06 -0.57 -12.80
CA MET A 691 22.26 -0.49 -13.63
C MET A 691 22.66 -1.86 -14.18
N ALA A 692 22.60 -2.89 -13.34
CA ALA A 692 22.87 -4.27 -13.72
C ALA A 692 21.86 -4.76 -14.76
N ALA A 693 20.56 -4.51 -14.55
CA ALA A 693 19.50 -4.88 -15.48
C ALA A 693 19.70 -4.29 -16.88
N ILE A 694 19.98 -2.97 -16.96
CA ILE A 694 20.24 -2.30 -18.25
C ILE A 694 21.51 -2.86 -18.91
N TRP A 695 22.57 -3.10 -18.14
CA TRP A 695 23.83 -3.62 -18.69
C TRP A 695 23.69 -5.05 -19.22
N VAL A 696 22.97 -5.93 -18.52
CA VAL A 696 22.67 -7.30 -18.96
C VAL A 696 21.77 -7.28 -20.19
N GLY A 697 20.70 -6.48 -20.21
CA GLY A 697 19.82 -6.37 -21.38
C GLY A 697 20.56 -5.90 -22.64
N LEU A 698 21.49 -4.94 -22.50
CA LEU A 698 22.35 -4.51 -23.60
C LEU A 698 23.39 -5.56 -24.03
N ALA A 699 23.81 -6.44 -23.11
CA ALA A 699 24.73 -7.53 -23.42
C ALA A 699 24.02 -8.67 -24.16
N LEU A 700 22.79 -9.00 -23.78
CA LEU A 700 21.93 -10.00 -24.45
C LEU A 700 21.54 -9.54 -25.85
N SER A 701 21.08 -8.29 -25.99
CA SER A 701 20.75 -7.70 -27.30
C SER A 701 21.95 -7.70 -28.27
N ARG A 702 23.18 -7.51 -27.79
CA ARG A 702 24.38 -7.62 -28.64
C ARG A 702 24.72 -9.05 -29.05
N LYS A 703 24.25 -10.05 -28.31
CA LYS A 703 24.43 -11.48 -28.61
C LYS A 703 23.30 -12.05 -29.47
N GLY A 704 22.30 -11.24 -29.84
CA GLY A 704 21.15 -11.69 -30.61
C GLY A 704 20.19 -12.60 -29.83
N LEU A 705 20.23 -12.50 -28.50
CA LEU A 705 19.35 -13.20 -27.55
C LEU A 705 18.23 -12.29 -27.08
#